data_AF-A0A9P8AK13-F1
#
_entry.id   AF-A0A9P8AK13-F1
#
_cell.length_a   1.000
_cell.length_b   1.000
_cell.length_c   1.000
_cell.angle_alpha   90.00
_cell.angle_beta   90.00
_cell.angle_gamma   90.00
#
_symmetry.space_group_name_H-M   'P 1'
#
loop_
_entity.id
_entity.type
_entity.pdbx_description
1 polymer ?
#
loop_
_entity_poly.entity_id
_entity_poly.type
_entity_poly.pdbx_seq_one_letter_code
_entity_poly.pdbx_strand_id
1 'polypeptide(L)'
;MKNALVILSHVSHGYVGNRAMTFPLQVMGWDVDLINTTNFSNHPGYGKFKGKATKGDDMLALFEGLSEMGRLSRYQMIVTGYVPNEELLQILFDQIIKKIFNNNSSSQAPQWIVDPVLGDNGKLYVLEKVVPIYRELLSSGYVSCITPNQFEFETISGYSIADFKSLRDALDKFYLRYCIPNVVILSIELNGSLYGVGFHAQRKETSIFLIPIERIPVHFFGCGDLFTALLSARFQTTTEISVQVLGNVLHKLTRILRLSLDIATERNGDMAPKVVQDIQVLRVQCKGNSYGYDEENDDEGLQLRHIFHHGAGPKNYKLHRRLDITPEYLELRDFLALMMDIAVAQEETELNAASSADIEGKTLDNLLEDTVDWPRAHAGKNPFKVKLPISFKQGKAQRLKHRHVPGFIEGYLDYAIRVKGNPKILGSIGLEWNDIEDIPVPDMNDRDTVISMATISSNAYVRFPKDDKEKQKSDWVDVGQGWEPDQDEENINFGWLEDGLRGHIFVSNQSNTVVIGIKGTLGAGLPGGGSDETATNDKINDNLLFSCCCARVGYMWTTVCDCYEKTYTCNQDCLERELLRQDRYYQAVMDLYHNVTLLYPPEKYNIWVTGHSLGGALASLLGRTFGLPTVAFEAPGELLATKRLHLPQAPGIPKHLENIWHVGNTADPIYMGVCNGATSSCNAAGYAMETQCHTGKQCVYDVVGDKGWSVNLLNHRIHTVIDDIIMKYNDTAPCVEALPCRDCFNWKYVTHDDFEGDEPELPNPLKSLKLFLTRTSTALQSELTQCKQSILSSSTNKDNNRDKVTTSVLRTTSSTLSVSKTTSASTPTEKPTKCLERTWYGWCSKWGYDDDDDDDNDDDNGVMIKG
;
A
#
# COMPACT_ATOMS: atom_id res chain seq x y z
N MET A 1 -13.14 17.13 -19.97
CA MET A 1 -12.70 16.02 -20.85
C MET A 1 -11.72 16.57 -21.87
N LYS A 2 -10.61 15.85 -22.13
CA LYS A 2 -9.58 16.25 -23.10
C LYS A 2 -10.02 15.84 -24.50
N ASN A 3 -10.02 16.75 -25.48
CA ASN A 3 -10.49 16.44 -26.85
C ASN A 3 -9.33 16.43 -27.85
N ALA A 4 -9.27 15.41 -28.69
CA ALA A 4 -8.30 15.27 -29.77
C ALA A 4 -9.00 15.12 -31.13
N LEU A 5 -8.44 15.75 -32.17
CA LEU A 5 -8.79 15.48 -33.56
C LEU A 5 -7.67 14.67 -34.20
N VAL A 6 -7.99 13.48 -34.72
CA VAL A 6 -7.01 12.56 -35.26
C VAL A 6 -7.33 12.25 -36.73
N ILE A 7 -6.39 12.55 -37.62
CA ILE A 7 -6.54 12.44 -39.07
C ILE A 7 -5.48 11.49 -39.66
N LEU A 8 -5.83 10.21 -39.77
CA LEU A 8 -4.95 9.13 -40.28
C LEU A 8 -5.72 8.15 -41.18
N SER A 9 -5.00 7.18 -41.75
CA SER A 9 -5.60 6.07 -42.49
C SER A 9 -6.52 5.21 -41.61
N HIS A 10 -7.48 4.52 -42.22
CA HIS A 10 -8.31 3.51 -41.53
C HIS A 10 -8.33 2.18 -42.28
N VAL A 11 -8.32 1.10 -41.49
CA VAL A 11 -8.47 -0.28 -41.95
C VAL A 11 -9.57 -0.99 -41.17
N SER A 12 -10.33 -1.87 -41.82
CA SER A 12 -11.33 -2.70 -41.11
C SER A 12 -10.70 -3.82 -40.28
N HIS A 13 -9.59 -4.40 -40.77
CA HIS A 13 -8.84 -5.48 -40.14
C HIS A 13 -7.38 -5.08 -39.91
N GLY A 14 -6.84 -5.50 -38.76
CA GLY A 14 -5.52 -5.12 -38.27
C GLY A 14 -5.48 -3.79 -37.50
N TYR A 15 -4.27 -3.37 -37.13
CA TYR A 15 -3.99 -2.16 -36.34
C TYR A 15 -2.93 -1.30 -37.02
N VAL A 16 -3.38 -0.36 -37.84
CA VAL A 16 -2.59 0.76 -38.40
C VAL A 16 -3.45 2.02 -38.40
N GLY A 17 -2.85 3.19 -38.54
CA GLY A 17 -3.53 4.49 -38.59
C GLY A 17 -4.49 4.70 -37.43
N ASN A 18 -5.70 5.19 -37.72
CA ASN A 18 -6.73 5.45 -36.72
C ASN A 18 -7.09 4.23 -35.86
N ARG A 19 -6.96 2.99 -36.38
CA ARG A 19 -7.20 1.79 -35.56
C ARG A 19 -6.13 1.56 -34.50
N ALA A 20 -4.87 1.88 -34.81
CA ALA A 20 -3.77 1.81 -33.84
C ALA A 20 -3.73 3.02 -32.90
N MET A 21 -4.23 4.17 -33.34
CA MET A 21 -4.18 5.44 -32.61
C MET A 21 -5.34 5.63 -31.61
N THR A 22 -6.57 5.29 -32.01
CA THR A 22 -7.78 5.65 -31.26
C THR A 22 -7.82 5.00 -29.87
N PHE A 23 -7.60 3.69 -29.81
CA PHE A 23 -7.75 2.95 -28.55
C PHE A 23 -6.73 3.39 -27.49
N PRO A 24 -5.42 3.50 -27.77
CA PRO A 24 -4.46 4.01 -26.80
C PRO A 24 -4.82 5.41 -26.27
N LEU A 25 -5.29 6.31 -27.14
CA LEU A 25 -5.70 7.65 -26.72
C LEU A 25 -6.94 7.61 -25.81
N GLN A 26 -7.96 6.83 -26.16
CA GLN A 26 -9.18 6.67 -25.36
C GLN A 26 -8.89 6.07 -23.98
N VAL A 27 -8.05 5.04 -23.91
CA VAL A 27 -7.62 4.44 -22.63
C VAL A 27 -6.86 5.45 -21.77
N MET A 28 -6.18 6.42 -22.38
CA MET A 28 -5.50 7.51 -21.67
C MET A 28 -6.41 8.72 -21.39
N GLY A 29 -7.73 8.57 -21.51
CA GLY A 29 -8.73 9.57 -21.12
C GLY A 29 -9.01 10.66 -22.15
N TRP A 30 -8.63 10.45 -23.42
CA TRP A 30 -8.95 11.36 -24.50
C TRP A 30 -10.29 11.03 -25.16
N ASP A 31 -11.09 12.05 -25.38
CA ASP A 31 -12.22 12.01 -26.31
C ASP A 31 -11.70 12.28 -27.73
N VAL A 32 -11.84 11.31 -28.62
CA VAL A 32 -11.14 11.29 -29.91
C VAL A 32 -12.14 11.39 -31.06
N ASP A 33 -12.09 12.51 -31.77
CA ASP A 33 -12.77 12.69 -33.06
C ASP A 33 -11.84 12.25 -34.19
N LEU A 34 -12.36 11.45 -35.13
CA LEU A 34 -11.58 10.78 -36.17
C LEU A 34 -11.99 11.25 -37.55
N ILE A 35 -11.01 11.57 -38.40
CA ILE A 35 -11.20 11.72 -39.85
C ILE A 35 -10.30 10.70 -40.55
N ASN A 36 -10.91 9.80 -41.32
CA ASN A 36 -10.19 8.74 -42.01
C ASN A 36 -9.68 9.24 -43.37
N THR A 37 -8.38 9.18 -43.63
CA THR A 37 -7.79 9.56 -44.93
C THR A 37 -7.94 8.45 -45.98
N THR A 38 -8.14 7.22 -45.53
CA THR A 38 -8.43 6.04 -46.36
C THR A 38 -9.41 5.14 -45.64
N ASN A 39 -10.12 4.29 -46.38
CA ASN A 39 -10.91 3.21 -45.81
C ASN A 39 -10.63 1.91 -46.57
N PHE A 40 -9.72 1.09 -46.02
CA PHE A 40 -9.30 -0.19 -46.60
C PHE A 40 -9.78 -1.38 -45.76
N SER A 41 -9.78 -2.58 -46.36
CA SER A 41 -10.09 -3.83 -45.67
C SER A 41 -9.03 -4.18 -44.63
N ASN A 42 -7.75 -3.95 -44.96
CA ASN A 42 -6.57 -4.27 -44.16
C ASN A 42 -5.37 -3.48 -44.72
N HIS A 43 -4.25 -3.43 -43.99
CA HIS A 43 -3.05 -2.74 -44.48
C HIS A 43 -2.35 -3.54 -45.60
N PRO A 44 -1.53 -2.88 -46.45
CA PRO A 44 -0.88 -3.53 -47.60
C PRO A 44 0.07 -4.69 -47.26
N GLY A 45 0.54 -4.78 -46.02
CA GLY A 45 1.45 -5.84 -45.55
C GLY A 45 0.86 -7.27 -45.60
N TYR A 46 -0.45 -7.40 -45.75
CA TYR A 46 -1.14 -8.67 -46.03
C TYR A 46 -1.01 -9.14 -47.49
N GLY A 47 -0.42 -8.35 -48.38
CA GLY A 47 -0.22 -8.66 -49.79
C GLY A 47 -1.44 -8.44 -50.70
N LYS A 48 -2.66 -8.53 -50.17
CA LYS A 48 -3.91 -8.15 -50.86
C LYS A 48 -4.79 -7.30 -49.95
N PHE A 49 -5.40 -6.26 -50.50
CA PHE A 49 -6.35 -5.41 -49.80
C PHE A 49 -7.34 -4.79 -50.79
N LYS A 50 -8.50 -4.33 -50.30
CA LYS A 50 -9.51 -3.60 -51.08
C LYS A 50 -9.95 -2.35 -50.32
N GLY A 51 -10.43 -1.34 -51.02
CA GLY A 51 -10.96 -0.10 -50.44
C GLY A 51 -10.54 1.12 -51.24
N LYS A 52 -10.67 2.31 -50.66
CA LYS A 52 -10.42 3.58 -51.37
C LYS A 52 -9.82 4.63 -50.44
N ALA A 53 -9.05 5.54 -51.01
CA ALA A 53 -8.74 6.81 -50.37
C ALA A 53 -10.01 7.65 -50.22
N THR A 54 -10.10 8.42 -49.14
CA THR A 54 -11.17 9.40 -48.92
C THR A 54 -11.01 10.54 -49.92
N LYS A 55 -12.11 11.01 -50.50
CA LYS A 55 -12.07 12.17 -51.41
C LYS A 55 -11.93 13.45 -50.61
N GLY A 56 -11.34 14.49 -51.22
CA GLY A 56 -11.20 15.81 -50.62
C GLY A 56 -12.51 16.37 -50.08
N ASP A 57 -13.56 16.36 -50.92
CA ASP A 57 -14.89 16.86 -50.56
C ASP A 57 -15.50 16.11 -49.36
N ASP A 58 -15.32 14.79 -49.27
CA ASP A 58 -15.84 13.99 -48.18
C ASP A 58 -15.14 14.33 -46.85
N MET A 59 -13.82 14.53 -46.89
CA MET A 59 -13.03 14.98 -45.74
C MET A 59 -13.45 16.38 -45.26
N LEU A 60 -13.69 17.29 -46.20
CA LEU A 60 -14.16 18.65 -45.89
C LEU A 60 -15.55 18.64 -45.29
N ALA A 61 -16.49 17.88 -45.85
CA ALA A 61 -17.84 17.78 -45.32
C ALA A 61 -17.86 17.28 -43.85
N LEU A 62 -17.02 16.30 -43.50
CA LEU A 62 -16.88 15.83 -42.12
C LEU A 62 -16.33 16.94 -41.21
N PHE A 63 -15.29 17.64 -41.66
CA PHE A 63 -14.71 18.75 -40.89
C PHE A 63 -15.69 19.92 -40.73
N GLU A 64 -16.47 20.26 -41.75
CA GLU A 64 -17.51 21.29 -41.69
C GLU A 64 -18.60 20.94 -40.69
N GLY A 65 -19.06 19.68 -40.66
CA GLY A 65 -20.00 19.22 -39.64
C GLY A 65 -19.44 19.40 -38.21
N LEU A 66 -18.17 19.05 -37.99
CA LEU A 66 -17.50 19.28 -36.69
C LEU A 66 -17.36 20.78 -36.38
N SER A 67 -17.12 21.61 -37.39
CA SER A 67 -17.08 23.07 -37.29
C SER A 67 -18.41 23.66 -36.86
N GLU A 68 -19.52 23.25 -37.48
CA GLU A 68 -20.87 23.71 -37.17
C GLU A 68 -21.32 23.32 -35.77
N MET A 69 -20.86 22.17 -35.25
CA MET A 69 -21.06 21.74 -33.87
C MET A 69 -20.21 22.52 -32.84
N GLY A 70 -19.36 23.45 -33.29
CA GLY A 70 -18.50 24.23 -32.41
C GLY A 70 -17.37 23.43 -31.77
N ARG A 71 -16.89 22.35 -32.41
CA ARG A 71 -15.81 21.49 -31.87
C ARG A 71 -14.41 22.12 -31.99
N LEU A 72 -14.20 23.01 -32.96
CA LEU A 72 -12.89 23.52 -33.36
C LEU A 72 -12.12 24.21 -32.23
N SER A 73 -12.81 24.90 -31.32
CA SER A 73 -12.20 25.56 -30.16
C SER A 73 -12.04 24.67 -28.94
N ARG A 74 -12.46 23.40 -29.03
CA ARG A 74 -12.38 22.42 -27.93
C ARG A 74 -11.22 21.46 -28.07
N TYR A 75 -10.66 21.33 -29.27
CA TYR A 75 -9.51 20.46 -29.50
C TYR A 75 -8.28 21.03 -28.79
N GLN A 76 -7.66 20.19 -27.98
CA GLN A 76 -6.39 20.49 -27.31
C GLN A 76 -5.22 19.86 -28.05
N MET A 77 -5.50 18.84 -28.86
CA MET A 77 -4.52 18.09 -29.63
C MET A 77 -5.05 17.78 -31.03
N ILE A 78 -4.18 17.90 -32.02
CA ILE A 78 -4.39 17.40 -33.37
C ILE A 78 -3.26 16.43 -33.67
N VAL A 79 -3.59 15.24 -34.18
CA VAL A 79 -2.60 14.25 -34.64
C VAL A 79 -2.86 13.93 -36.10
N THR A 80 -1.85 14.07 -36.93
CA THR A 80 -1.93 13.76 -38.37
C THR A 80 -0.86 12.75 -38.75
N GLY A 81 -1.21 11.77 -39.58
CA GLY A 81 -0.31 10.71 -40.04
C GLY A 81 -0.43 10.46 -41.53
N TYR A 82 -0.55 9.20 -41.94
CA TYR A 82 -0.61 8.81 -43.35
C TYR A 82 -1.72 9.53 -44.15
N VAL A 83 -1.32 10.22 -45.21
CA VAL A 83 -2.20 10.83 -46.22
C VAL A 83 -1.84 10.28 -47.62
N PRO A 84 -2.81 9.72 -48.38
CA PRO A 84 -2.53 8.93 -49.58
C PRO A 84 -2.07 9.73 -50.81
N ASN A 85 -2.33 11.03 -50.89
CA ASN A 85 -2.02 11.84 -52.08
C ASN A 85 -1.86 13.33 -51.77
N GLU A 86 -1.33 14.06 -52.75
CA GLU A 86 -1.04 15.50 -52.67
C GLU A 86 -2.28 16.36 -52.45
N GLU A 87 -3.38 16.05 -53.14
CA GLU A 87 -4.64 16.80 -53.05
C GLU A 87 -5.21 16.77 -51.62
N LEU A 88 -5.27 15.59 -51.02
CA LEU A 88 -5.82 15.43 -49.68
C LEU A 88 -4.93 16.06 -48.60
N LEU A 89 -3.59 16.01 -48.78
CA LEU A 89 -2.67 16.66 -47.86
C LEU A 89 -2.77 18.19 -47.94
N GLN A 90 -2.92 18.73 -49.15
CA GLN A 90 -3.14 20.17 -49.34
C GLN A 90 -4.45 20.62 -48.69
N ILE A 91 -5.54 19.86 -48.88
CA ILE A 91 -6.83 20.14 -48.24
C ILE A 91 -6.72 20.11 -46.72
N LEU A 92 -6.07 19.07 -46.17
CA LEU A 92 -5.82 18.95 -44.73
C LEU A 92 -5.10 20.20 -44.20
N PHE A 93 -4.03 20.64 -44.86
CA PHE A 93 -3.28 21.79 -44.38
C PHE A 93 -4.03 23.11 -44.57
N ASP A 94 -4.51 23.39 -45.78
CA ASP A 94 -5.06 24.70 -46.15
C ASP A 94 -6.44 24.98 -45.58
N GLN A 95 -7.30 23.97 -45.50
CA GLN A 95 -8.70 24.16 -45.17
C GLN A 95 -9.05 23.68 -43.76
N ILE A 96 -8.34 22.67 -43.25
CA ILE A 96 -8.60 22.11 -41.92
C ILE A 96 -7.66 22.76 -40.89
N ILE A 97 -6.35 22.53 -40.99
CA ILE A 97 -5.38 22.98 -39.99
C ILE A 97 -5.38 24.52 -39.88
N LYS A 98 -5.20 25.25 -40.98
CA LYS A 98 -5.23 26.72 -40.97
C LYS A 98 -6.54 27.25 -40.38
N LYS A 99 -7.68 26.64 -40.67
CA LYS A 99 -8.98 27.07 -40.12
C LYS A 99 -9.11 26.80 -38.62
N ILE A 100 -8.56 25.69 -38.11
CA ILE A 100 -8.54 25.43 -36.65
C ILE A 100 -7.65 26.44 -35.94
N PHE A 101 -6.43 26.68 -36.44
CA PHE A 101 -5.50 27.62 -35.82
C PHE A 101 -5.97 29.08 -35.92
N ASN A 102 -6.59 29.50 -37.03
CA ASN A 102 -7.13 30.86 -37.19
C ASN A 102 -8.37 31.12 -36.32
N ASN A 103 -9.11 30.09 -35.92
CA ASN A 103 -10.28 30.22 -35.04
C ASN A 103 -9.93 30.21 -33.54
N ASN A 104 -8.68 29.90 -33.18
CA ASN A 104 -8.23 29.84 -31.80
C ASN A 104 -7.25 30.98 -31.49
N SER A 105 -7.34 31.55 -30.30
CA SER A 105 -6.30 32.48 -29.81
C SER A 105 -5.01 31.70 -29.56
N SER A 106 -3.84 32.36 -29.60
CA SER A 106 -2.55 31.69 -29.39
C SER A 106 -2.43 30.93 -28.05
N SER A 107 -3.15 31.36 -27.00
CA SER A 107 -3.22 30.67 -25.70
C SER A 107 -4.18 29.47 -25.65
N GLN A 108 -5.00 29.29 -26.69
CA GLN A 108 -6.01 28.22 -26.81
C GLN A 108 -5.76 27.33 -28.04
N ALA A 109 -4.67 27.54 -28.77
CA ALA A 109 -4.34 26.75 -29.94
C ALA A 109 -4.02 25.30 -29.54
N PRO A 110 -4.53 24.29 -30.29
CA PRO A 110 -4.19 22.91 -30.03
C PRO A 110 -2.72 22.63 -30.31
N GLN A 111 -2.15 21.66 -29.60
CA GLN A 111 -0.86 21.09 -29.99
C GLN A 111 -1.04 20.22 -31.23
N TRP A 112 -0.27 20.52 -32.29
CA TRP A 112 -0.30 19.71 -33.51
C TRP A 112 0.93 18.82 -33.60
N ILE A 113 0.67 17.51 -33.61
CA ILE A 113 1.66 16.44 -33.70
C ILE A 113 1.58 15.82 -35.08
N VAL A 114 2.71 15.80 -35.78
CA VAL A 114 2.80 15.35 -37.17
C VAL A 114 3.65 14.09 -37.24
N ASP A 115 3.04 12.99 -37.68
CA ASP A 115 3.73 11.79 -38.12
C ASP A 115 3.86 11.84 -39.66
N PRO A 116 5.05 12.19 -40.20
CA PRO A 116 5.18 12.48 -41.61
C PRO A 116 5.43 11.18 -42.41
N VAL A 117 4.41 10.33 -42.47
CA VAL A 117 4.50 9.01 -43.10
C VAL A 117 4.79 9.12 -44.60
N LEU A 118 6.07 9.02 -44.97
CA LEU A 118 6.53 9.13 -46.36
C LEU A 118 7.06 7.81 -46.90
N GLY A 119 7.68 6.99 -46.05
CA GLY A 119 8.39 5.81 -46.50
C GLY A 119 9.29 5.20 -45.43
N ASP A 120 9.94 4.10 -45.78
CA ASP A 120 10.87 3.40 -44.90
C ASP A 120 11.93 2.69 -45.73
N ASN A 121 13.06 2.32 -45.13
CA ASN A 121 14.14 1.53 -45.75
C ASN A 121 14.58 2.06 -47.13
N GLY A 122 14.69 3.38 -47.26
CA GLY A 122 15.15 4.03 -48.50
C GLY A 122 14.09 4.16 -49.60
N LYS A 123 12.82 3.85 -49.35
CA LYS A 123 11.74 3.87 -50.36
C LYS A 123 10.53 4.64 -49.89
N LEU A 124 10.03 5.52 -50.75
CA LEU A 124 8.77 6.24 -50.53
C LEU A 124 7.56 5.30 -50.73
N TYR A 125 6.59 5.40 -49.82
CA TYR A 125 5.25 4.82 -49.94
C TYR A 125 4.30 5.74 -50.72
N VAL A 126 4.60 7.04 -50.75
CA VAL A 126 3.83 8.08 -51.41
C VAL A 126 4.55 8.63 -52.65
N LEU A 127 3.84 9.42 -53.46
CA LEU A 127 4.46 10.11 -54.59
C LEU A 127 5.45 11.18 -54.10
N GLU A 128 6.57 11.37 -54.80
CA GLU A 128 7.61 12.35 -54.44
C GLU A 128 7.07 13.78 -54.27
N LYS A 129 6.00 14.12 -54.98
CA LYS A 129 5.33 15.43 -54.90
C LYS A 129 4.70 15.75 -53.53
N VAL A 130 4.55 14.74 -52.67
CA VAL A 130 4.05 14.92 -51.29
C VAL A 130 5.10 15.57 -50.38
N VAL A 131 6.40 15.34 -50.64
CA VAL A 131 7.50 15.86 -49.80
C VAL A 131 7.54 17.40 -49.74
N PRO A 132 7.43 18.14 -50.86
CA PRO A 132 7.31 19.60 -50.82
C PRO A 132 6.17 20.13 -49.95
N ILE A 133 5.01 19.46 -49.94
CA ILE A 133 3.84 19.88 -49.15
C ILE A 133 4.13 19.70 -47.65
N TYR A 134 4.78 18.59 -47.25
CA TYR A 134 5.27 18.45 -45.87
C TYR A 134 6.26 19.54 -45.49
N ARG A 135 7.18 19.94 -46.37
CA ARG A 135 8.10 21.05 -46.06
C ARG A 135 7.35 22.38 -45.89
N GLU A 136 6.31 22.62 -46.68
CA GLU A 136 5.45 23.80 -46.54
C GLU A 136 4.71 23.80 -45.20
N LEU A 137 4.03 22.70 -44.85
CA LEU A 137 3.25 22.63 -43.61
C LEU A 137 4.13 22.71 -42.35
N LEU A 138 5.34 22.14 -42.38
CA LEU A 138 6.30 22.26 -41.28
C LEU A 138 6.83 23.69 -41.12
N SER A 139 6.80 24.50 -42.19
CA SER A 139 7.19 25.91 -42.15
C SER A 139 6.08 26.84 -41.64
N SER A 140 4.89 26.30 -41.33
CA SER A 140 3.72 27.09 -40.93
C SER A 140 3.83 27.76 -39.54
N GLY A 141 4.70 27.24 -38.68
CA GLY A 141 4.78 27.63 -37.27
C GLY A 141 3.68 27.03 -36.37
N TYR A 142 2.80 26.17 -36.90
CA TYR A 142 1.74 25.52 -36.12
C TYR A 142 2.17 24.19 -35.46
N VAL A 143 3.22 23.56 -35.98
CA VAL A 143 3.63 22.20 -35.58
C VAL A 143 4.36 22.23 -34.23
N SER A 144 3.84 21.49 -33.26
CA SER A 144 4.39 21.41 -31.91
C SER A 144 5.41 20.28 -31.74
N CYS A 145 5.20 19.17 -32.45
CA CYS A 145 6.05 17.99 -32.41
C CYS A 145 5.98 17.23 -33.74
N ILE A 146 7.09 16.62 -34.16
CA ILE A 146 7.15 15.72 -35.32
C ILE A 146 7.79 14.38 -34.93
N THR A 147 7.26 13.27 -35.47
CA THR A 147 7.66 11.89 -35.12
C THR A 147 8.16 11.06 -36.32
N PRO A 148 9.17 11.52 -37.09
CA PRO A 148 9.63 10.79 -38.28
C PRO A 148 10.45 9.55 -37.92
N ASN A 149 10.53 8.57 -38.82
CA ASN A 149 11.64 7.62 -38.83
C ASN A 149 12.91 8.26 -39.45
N GLN A 150 14.07 7.58 -39.39
CA GLN A 150 15.31 8.11 -39.95
C GLN A 150 15.17 8.53 -41.42
N PHE A 151 14.63 7.65 -42.27
CA PHE A 151 14.50 7.91 -43.70
C PHE A 151 13.59 9.11 -43.99
N GLU A 152 12.48 9.23 -43.27
CA GLU A 152 11.54 10.35 -43.38
C GLU A 152 12.20 11.66 -42.95
N PHE A 153 12.93 11.65 -41.83
CA PHE A 153 13.65 12.83 -41.34
C PHE A 153 14.71 13.28 -42.35
N GLU A 154 15.53 12.37 -42.88
CA GLU A 154 16.54 12.68 -43.90
C GLU A 154 15.90 13.22 -45.18
N THR A 155 14.78 12.63 -45.61
CA THR A 155 14.04 13.05 -46.81
C THR A 155 13.47 14.46 -46.68
N ILE A 156 12.83 14.76 -45.54
CA ILE A 156 12.20 16.06 -45.30
C ILE A 156 13.24 17.13 -45.07
N SER A 157 14.23 16.85 -44.21
CA SER A 157 15.26 17.82 -43.83
C SER A 157 16.28 18.06 -44.94
N GLY A 158 16.55 17.04 -45.78
CA GLY A 158 17.62 17.05 -46.78
C GLY A 158 19.02 16.81 -46.18
N TYR A 159 19.12 16.37 -44.93
CA TYR A 159 20.37 16.07 -44.25
C TYR A 159 20.49 14.57 -43.97
N SER A 160 21.58 13.94 -44.42
CA SER A 160 21.88 12.55 -44.11
C SER A 160 22.49 12.41 -42.72
N ILE A 161 22.14 11.34 -42.01
CA ILE A 161 22.64 11.04 -40.67
C ILE A 161 23.42 9.74 -40.71
N ALA A 162 24.72 9.81 -40.36
CA ALA A 162 25.62 8.66 -40.34
C ALA A 162 26.24 8.41 -38.95
N ASP A 163 26.28 9.44 -38.11
CA ASP A 163 26.92 9.44 -36.80
C ASP A 163 26.26 10.47 -35.86
N PHE A 164 26.68 10.50 -34.60
CA PHE A 164 26.14 11.44 -33.60
C PHE A 164 26.33 12.91 -33.99
N LYS A 165 27.41 13.23 -34.70
CA LYS A 165 27.73 14.61 -35.09
C LYS A 165 26.77 15.10 -36.18
N SER A 166 26.61 14.31 -37.23
CA SER A 166 25.65 14.56 -38.32
C SER A 166 24.21 14.58 -37.82
N LEU A 167 23.86 13.75 -36.81
CA LEU A 167 22.56 13.80 -36.15
C LEU A 167 22.31 15.16 -35.48
N ARG A 168 23.25 15.62 -34.64
CA ARG A 168 23.15 16.92 -33.97
C ARG A 168 23.07 18.06 -34.97
N ASP A 169 23.97 18.09 -35.95
CA ASP A 169 24.00 19.12 -37.00
C ASP A 169 22.69 19.15 -37.80
N ALA A 170 22.10 17.99 -38.10
CA ALA A 170 20.84 17.88 -38.84
C ALA A 170 19.65 18.38 -38.01
N LEU A 171 19.58 18.02 -36.72
CA LEU A 171 18.52 18.48 -35.80
C LEU A 171 18.60 19.99 -35.56
N ASP A 172 19.79 20.55 -35.33
CA ASP A 172 19.97 21.99 -35.14
C ASP A 172 19.56 22.76 -36.40
N LYS A 173 19.98 22.31 -37.59
CA LYS A 173 19.57 22.92 -38.86
C LYS A 173 18.09 22.76 -39.15
N PHE A 174 17.49 21.63 -38.75
CA PHE A 174 16.05 21.40 -38.87
C PHE A 174 15.29 22.39 -37.98
N TYR A 175 15.71 22.55 -36.72
CA TYR A 175 15.13 23.53 -35.80
C TYR A 175 15.26 24.95 -36.33
N LEU A 176 16.43 25.36 -36.81
CA LEU A 176 16.64 26.69 -37.39
C LEU A 176 15.77 26.96 -38.63
N ARG A 177 15.39 25.91 -39.37
CA ARG A 177 14.58 26.04 -40.59
C ARG A 177 13.09 26.09 -40.31
N TYR A 178 12.60 25.23 -39.42
CA TYR A 178 11.16 25.03 -39.21
C TYR A 178 10.64 25.55 -37.86
N CYS A 179 11.54 25.90 -36.94
CA CYS A 179 11.21 26.36 -35.58
C CYS A 179 10.32 25.38 -34.79
N ILE A 180 10.43 24.07 -35.05
CA ILE A 180 9.65 23.04 -34.37
C ILE A 180 10.39 22.66 -33.08
N PRO A 181 9.82 22.93 -31.89
CA PRO A 181 10.54 22.79 -30.63
C PRO A 181 10.76 21.34 -30.20
N ASN A 182 10.02 20.37 -30.76
CA ASN A 182 10.12 18.97 -30.38
C ASN A 182 10.25 18.08 -31.63
N VAL A 183 11.30 17.26 -31.67
CA VAL A 183 11.50 16.25 -32.71
C VAL A 183 11.79 14.92 -32.05
N VAL A 184 11.07 13.88 -32.47
CA VAL A 184 11.31 12.51 -32.00
C VAL A 184 11.58 11.62 -33.19
N ILE A 185 12.84 11.21 -33.37
CA ILE A 185 13.18 10.22 -34.40
C ILE A 185 12.92 8.84 -33.80
N LEU A 186 11.92 8.14 -34.35
CA LEU A 186 11.42 6.85 -33.86
C LEU A 186 12.54 5.83 -33.64
N SER A 187 13.40 5.69 -34.64
CA SER A 187 14.56 4.82 -34.60
C SER A 187 15.64 5.29 -35.58
N ILE A 188 16.89 5.27 -35.14
CA ILE A 188 18.08 5.53 -35.94
C ILE A 188 19.14 4.46 -35.68
N GLU A 189 19.85 4.05 -36.72
CA GLU A 189 20.98 3.12 -36.58
C GLU A 189 22.30 3.91 -36.59
N LEU A 190 23.03 3.86 -35.47
CA LEU A 190 24.32 4.52 -35.30
C LEU A 190 25.33 3.48 -34.81
N ASN A 191 26.44 3.32 -35.54
CA ASN A 191 27.52 2.38 -35.21
C ASN A 191 27.04 0.93 -34.95
N GLY A 192 25.99 0.48 -35.65
CA GLY A 192 25.42 -0.86 -35.50
C GLY A 192 24.44 -1.04 -34.34
N SER A 193 24.14 0.02 -33.58
CA SER A 193 23.15 0.03 -32.50
C SER A 193 21.93 0.88 -32.88
N LEU A 194 20.75 0.48 -32.41
CA LEU A 194 19.49 1.15 -32.68
C LEU A 194 19.14 2.10 -31.52
N TYR A 195 18.74 3.33 -31.82
CA TYR A 195 18.38 4.34 -30.83
C TYR A 195 17.07 5.04 -31.19
N GLY A 196 16.25 5.37 -30.19
CA GLY A 196 15.23 6.41 -30.31
C GLY A 196 15.85 7.75 -29.93
N VAL A 197 15.53 8.82 -30.66
CA VAL A 197 16.11 10.15 -30.43
C VAL A 197 15.04 11.11 -29.97
N GLY A 198 15.30 11.83 -28.88
CA GLY A 198 14.54 12.99 -28.47
C GLY A 198 15.33 14.27 -28.67
N PHE A 199 14.69 15.28 -29.25
CA PHE A 199 15.19 16.64 -29.36
C PHE A 199 14.15 17.59 -28.80
N HIS A 200 14.58 18.47 -27.89
CA HIS A 200 13.77 19.57 -27.38
C HIS A 200 14.54 20.89 -27.47
N ALA A 201 13.86 21.97 -27.83
CA ALA A 201 14.42 23.30 -27.87
C ALA A 201 13.56 24.30 -27.10
N GLN A 202 14.17 24.95 -26.10
CA GLN A 202 13.54 26.02 -25.33
C GLN A 202 14.41 27.28 -25.37
N ARG A 203 13.84 28.38 -25.88
CA ARG A 203 14.53 29.67 -26.07
C ARG A 203 15.78 29.58 -26.97
N LYS A 204 16.97 29.37 -26.38
CA LYS A 204 18.29 29.29 -27.05
C LYS A 204 19.05 28.00 -26.70
N GLU A 205 18.50 27.14 -25.86
CA GLU A 205 19.12 25.89 -25.45
C GLU A 205 18.42 24.74 -26.18
N THR A 206 19.22 23.85 -26.75
CA THR A 206 18.76 22.60 -27.38
C THR A 206 19.24 21.43 -26.53
N SER A 207 18.36 20.47 -26.29
CA SER A 207 18.68 19.21 -25.63
C SER A 207 18.46 18.07 -26.62
N ILE A 208 19.44 17.16 -26.68
CA ILE A 208 19.40 15.96 -27.51
C ILE A 208 19.76 14.79 -26.63
N PHE A 209 18.91 13.77 -26.62
CA PHE A 209 19.16 12.54 -25.91
C PHE A 209 18.81 11.33 -26.78
N LEU A 210 19.50 10.24 -26.53
CA LEU A 210 19.30 8.98 -27.23
C LEU A 210 18.96 7.90 -26.23
N ILE A 211 17.99 7.06 -26.59
CA ILE A 211 17.57 5.90 -25.80
C ILE A 211 17.89 4.66 -26.63
N PRO A 212 18.79 3.76 -26.17
CA PRO A 212 19.05 2.51 -26.86
C PRO A 212 17.77 1.67 -26.94
N ILE A 213 17.53 1.08 -28.12
CA ILE A 213 16.40 0.21 -28.40
C ILE A 213 16.95 -1.17 -28.78
N GLU A 214 16.41 -2.22 -28.17
CA GLU A 214 16.72 -3.57 -28.61
C GLU A 214 16.04 -3.86 -29.96
N ARG A 215 16.83 -4.27 -30.95
CA ARG A 215 16.31 -4.66 -32.26
C ARG A 215 15.63 -6.02 -32.17
N ILE A 216 14.31 -6.04 -32.35
CA ILE A 216 13.55 -7.27 -32.59
C ILE A 216 13.73 -7.64 -34.08
N PRO A 217 14.25 -8.82 -34.44
CA PRO A 217 14.59 -9.19 -35.82
C PRO A 217 13.37 -9.59 -36.65
N VAL A 218 12.27 -8.83 -36.55
CA VAL A 218 10.96 -9.09 -37.16
C VAL A 218 10.36 -7.79 -37.65
N HIS A 219 9.68 -7.82 -38.80
CA HIS A 219 8.98 -6.65 -39.31
C HIS A 219 7.56 -6.55 -38.75
N PHE A 220 7.21 -5.39 -38.19
CA PHE A 220 5.89 -5.07 -37.64
C PHE A 220 5.21 -3.97 -38.48
N PHE A 221 3.88 -3.98 -38.50
CA PHE A 221 3.08 -2.90 -39.10
C PHE A 221 2.33 -2.12 -38.01
N GLY A 222 2.21 -0.81 -38.19
CA GLY A 222 1.47 0.08 -37.27
C GLY A 222 2.21 0.47 -35.99
N CYS A 223 3.49 0.08 -35.85
CA CYS A 223 4.31 0.43 -34.69
C CYS A 223 4.56 1.95 -34.58
N GLY A 224 4.74 2.64 -35.71
CA GLY A 224 4.85 4.10 -35.77
C GLY A 224 3.56 4.78 -35.30
N ASP A 225 2.41 4.37 -35.84
CA ASP A 225 1.10 4.91 -35.44
C ASP A 225 0.85 4.73 -33.94
N LEU A 226 1.14 3.54 -33.39
CA LEU A 226 1.02 3.25 -31.96
C LEU A 226 2.00 4.08 -31.12
N PHE A 227 3.25 4.22 -31.57
CA PHE A 227 4.23 5.06 -30.90
C PHE A 227 3.75 6.51 -30.81
N THR A 228 3.32 7.06 -31.95
CA THR A 228 2.81 8.43 -32.04
C THR A 228 1.60 8.60 -31.12
N ALA A 229 0.72 7.61 -30.99
CA ALA A 229 -0.40 7.64 -30.05
C ALA A 229 0.05 7.76 -28.59
N LEU A 230 0.96 6.88 -28.17
CA LEU A 230 1.48 6.83 -26.80
C LEU A 230 2.25 8.11 -26.46
N LEU A 231 3.04 8.62 -27.41
CA LEU A 231 3.79 9.87 -27.27
C LEU A 231 2.84 11.07 -27.14
N SER A 232 1.86 11.17 -28.04
CA SER A 232 0.94 12.30 -28.12
C SER A 232 0.14 12.50 -26.82
N ALA A 233 -0.35 11.41 -26.24
CA ALA A 233 -1.07 11.46 -24.96
C ALA A 233 -0.21 11.98 -23.79
N ARG A 234 1.11 11.71 -23.80
CA ARG A 234 2.04 12.13 -22.74
C ARG A 234 2.59 13.53 -22.98
N PHE A 235 2.79 13.90 -24.25
CA PHE A 235 3.29 15.19 -24.66
C PHE A 235 2.38 16.35 -24.21
N GLN A 236 1.06 16.16 -24.21
CA GLN A 236 0.14 17.22 -23.75
C GLN A 236 0.30 17.59 -22.27
N THR A 237 0.74 16.66 -21.43
CA THR A 237 0.85 16.93 -19.99
C THR A 237 2.12 17.71 -19.65
N THR A 238 3.17 17.53 -20.45
CA THR A 238 4.52 18.04 -20.16
C THR A 238 4.95 19.15 -21.12
N THR A 239 4.44 19.14 -22.35
CA THR A 239 4.77 20.08 -23.45
C THR A 239 6.25 20.09 -23.87
N GLU A 240 7.05 19.26 -23.24
CA GLU A 240 8.49 19.04 -23.45
C GLU A 240 8.74 17.54 -23.66
N ILE A 241 9.53 17.21 -24.67
CA ILE A 241 10.04 15.85 -24.86
C ILE A 241 11.23 15.62 -23.93
N SER A 242 11.05 14.73 -22.95
CA SER A 242 12.10 14.33 -22.01
C SER A 242 12.49 12.86 -22.15
N VAL A 243 13.63 12.48 -21.56
CA VAL A 243 14.11 11.09 -21.49
C VAL A 243 13.05 10.17 -20.89
N GLN A 244 12.35 10.62 -19.84
CA GLN A 244 11.30 9.85 -19.19
C GLN A 244 10.08 9.64 -20.10
N VAL A 245 9.65 10.68 -20.83
CA VAL A 245 8.51 10.57 -21.75
C VAL A 245 8.81 9.57 -22.85
N LEU A 246 9.95 9.72 -23.53
CA LEU A 246 10.34 8.84 -24.63
C LEU A 246 10.63 7.41 -24.15
N GLY A 247 11.32 7.25 -23.02
CA GLY A 247 11.63 5.95 -22.42
C GLY A 247 10.37 5.17 -22.07
N ASN A 248 9.38 5.81 -21.45
CA ASN A 248 8.09 5.19 -21.13
C ASN A 248 7.32 4.74 -22.38
N VAL A 249 7.34 5.55 -23.44
CA VAL A 249 6.69 5.23 -24.72
C VAL A 249 7.37 4.03 -25.39
N LEU A 250 8.70 4.07 -25.50
CA LEU A 250 9.50 2.98 -26.09
C LEU A 250 9.33 1.67 -25.33
N HIS A 251 9.30 1.73 -23.99
CA HIS A 251 9.07 0.57 -23.15
C HIS A 251 7.69 -0.06 -23.41
N LYS A 252 6.62 0.74 -23.41
CA LYS A 252 5.26 0.25 -23.71
C LYS A 252 5.14 -0.32 -25.11
N LEU A 253 5.72 0.35 -26.10
CA LEU A 253 5.77 -0.15 -27.47
C LEU A 253 6.47 -1.51 -27.53
N THR A 254 7.67 -1.62 -26.95
CA THR A 254 8.46 -2.87 -26.93
C THR A 254 7.66 -4.04 -26.34
N ARG A 255 6.95 -3.82 -25.23
CA ARG A 255 6.07 -4.84 -24.64
C ARG A 255 4.96 -5.29 -25.59
N ILE A 256 4.29 -4.34 -26.24
CA ILE A 256 3.24 -4.66 -27.22
C ILE A 256 3.82 -5.44 -28.39
N LEU A 257 5.00 -5.06 -28.89
CA LEU A 257 5.65 -5.76 -30.01
C LEU A 257 6.09 -7.17 -29.63
N ARG A 258 6.69 -7.39 -28.45
CA ARG A 258 7.07 -8.72 -27.95
C ARG A 258 5.85 -9.62 -27.78
N LEU A 259 4.80 -9.15 -27.08
CA LEU A 259 3.54 -9.90 -26.96
C LEU A 259 2.94 -10.25 -28.33
N SER A 260 3.04 -9.34 -29.30
CA SER A 260 2.56 -9.58 -30.66
C SER A 260 3.38 -10.65 -31.38
N LEU A 261 4.70 -10.69 -31.13
CA LEU A 261 5.60 -11.71 -31.64
C LEU A 261 5.31 -13.07 -31.01
N ASP A 262 5.11 -13.15 -29.70
CA ASP A 262 4.84 -14.40 -28.99
C ASP A 262 3.56 -15.04 -29.52
N ILE A 263 2.47 -14.26 -29.59
CA ILE A 263 1.18 -14.72 -30.15
C ILE A 263 1.32 -15.15 -31.62
N ALA A 264 2.14 -14.45 -32.41
CA ALA A 264 2.37 -14.84 -33.79
C ALA A 264 3.21 -16.12 -33.91
N THR A 265 4.12 -16.36 -32.96
CA THR A 265 4.97 -17.55 -32.87
C THR A 265 4.14 -18.77 -32.49
N GLU A 266 3.30 -18.66 -31.46
CA GLU A 266 2.34 -19.70 -31.06
C GLU A 266 1.45 -20.13 -32.23
N ARG A 267 0.92 -19.16 -32.99
CA ARG A 267 0.07 -19.42 -34.16
C ARG A 267 0.80 -20.13 -35.30
N ASN A 268 2.11 -19.99 -35.39
CA ASN A 268 2.94 -20.63 -36.40
C ASN A 268 3.52 -21.99 -35.94
N GLY A 269 3.08 -22.52 -34.79
CA GLY A 269 3.59 -23.77 -34.23
C GLY A 269 5.04 -23.63 -33.76
N ASP A 270 5.31 -22.61 -32.95
CA ASP A 270 6.60 -22.31 -32.31
C ASP A 270 7.77 -21.98 -33.25
N MET A 271 7.45 -21.63 -34.50
CA MET A 271 8.42 -21.06 -35.44
C MET A 271 8.32 -19.54 -35.46
N ALA A 272 9.43 -18.88 -35.11
CA ALA A 272 9.53 -17.42 -35.09
C ALA A 272 9.21 -16.82 -36.48
N PRO A 273 8.16 -15.97 -36.60
CA PRO A 273 7.81 -15.34 -37.87
C PRO A 273 8.81 -14.27 -38.28
N LYS A 274 9.06 -14.12 -39.59
CA LYS A 274 9.81 -12.98 -40.14
C LYS A 274 9.00 -11.68 -40.18
N VAL A 275 7.67 -11.79 -40.16
CA VAL A 275 6.72 -10.68 -40.27
C VAL A 275 5.56 -10.91 -39.31
N VAL A 276 5.25 -9.91 -38.50
CA VAL A 276 4.05 -9.86 -37.66
C VAL A 276 3.08 -8.88 -38.29
N GLN A 277 1.98 -9.39 -38.82
CA GLN A 277 1.00 -8.58 -39.57
C GLN A 277 0.21 -7.65 -38.64
N ASP A 278 -0.20 -8.12 -37.46
CA ASP A 278 -1.02 -7.35 -36.52
C ASP A 278 -0.36 -7.22 -35.15
N ILE A 279 -0.08 -5.98 -34.75
CA ILE A 279 0.25 -5.63 -33.36
C ILE A 279 -0.97 -5.79 -32.45
N GLN A 280 -0.77 -6.30 -31.24
CA GLN A 280 -1.83 -6.69 -30.31
C GLN A 280 -2.20 -5.54 -29.36
N VAL A 281 -2.87 -4.51 -29.89
CA VAL A 281 -3.22 -3.28 -29.15
C VAL A 281 -4.31 -3.50 -28.08
N LEU A 282 -5.33 -4.32 -28.37
CA LEU A 282 -6.49 -4.53 -27.47
C LEU A 282 -6.26 -5.55 -26.34
N ARG A 283 -5.18 -6.34 -26.37
CA ARG A 283 -4.99 -7.46 -25.41
C ARG A 283 -4.13 -7.12 -24.19
N VAL A 284 -3.70 -5.86 -24.07
CA VAL A 284 -2.99 -5.35 -22.88
C VAL A 284 -3.94 -5.09 -21.70
N GLN A 285 -5.25 -5.08 -21.94
CA GLN A 285 -6.30 -5.09 -20.91
C GLN A 285 -7.35 -6.11 -21.34
N CYS A 286 -7.78 -7.02 -20.45
CA CYS A 286 -8.67 -8.17 -20.70
C CYS A 286 -7.99 -9.56 -20.87
N LYS A 287 -6.95 -9.87 -20.10
CA LYS A 287 -7.27 -10.80 -19.02
C LYS A 287 -7.56 -9.91 -17.82
N GLY A 288 -8.37 -10.37 -16.87
CA GLY A 288 -8.35 -9.76 -15.54
C GLY A 288 -6.92 -9.82 -14.98
N ASN A 289 -6.74 -9.52 -13.71
CA ASN A 289 -5.54 -9.89 -12.97
C ASN A 289 -5.33 -11.42 -12.86
N SER A 290 -5.55 -12.16 -13.95
CA SER A 290 -5.23 -13.54 -14.26
C SER A 290 -4.52 -13.59 -15.62
N TYR A 291 -3.43 -12.85 -15.81
CA TYR A 291 -2.38 -13.34 -16.71
C TYR A 291 -1.51 -14.25 -15.85
N GLY A 292 -1.61 -15.56 -16.13
CA GLY A 292 -0.59 -16.51 -15.75
C GLY A 292 0.76 -15.91 -16.10
N TYR A 293 1.56 -15.74 -15.05
CA TYR A 293 2.99 -15.91 -15.13
C TYR A 293 3.28 -17.08 -16.04
N ASP A 294 4.32 -16.97 -16.87
CA ASP A 294 4.90 -18.16 -17.48
C ASP A 294 5.11 -19.19 -16.36
N GLU A 295 4.32 -20.28 -16.41
CA GLU A 295 4.50 -21.48 -15.59
C GLU A 295 5.72 -22.25 -16.11
N GLU A 296 6.81 -21.55 -16.43
CA GLU A 296 8.11 -22.15 -16.60
C GLU A 296 8.85 -22.01 -15.26
N ASN A 297 8.60 -23.01 -14.41
CA ASN A 297 9.52 -23.62 -13.45
C ASN A 297 10.56 -22.67 -12.81
N ASP A 298 10.25 -22.11 -11.61
CA ASP A 298 11.17 -21.87 -10.47
C ASP A 298 10.74 -20.69 -9.54
N ASP A 299 9.54 -20.73 -8.94
CA ASP A 299 9.07 -19.64 -8.03
C ASP A 299 8.65 -20.14 -6.63
N GLU A 300 9.59 -20.72 -5.89
CA GLU A 300 9.44 -20.94 -4.45
C GLU A 300 9.60 -19.59 -3.69
N GLY A 301 8.49 -19.02 -3.18
CA GLY A 301 8.53 -17.95 -2.17
C GLY A 301 7.57 -16.77 -2.37
N LEU A 302 7.58 -15.86 -1.39
CA LEU A 302 6.88 -14.58 -1.36
C LEU A 302 7.71 -13.49 -2.04
N GLN A 303 7.06 -12.67 -2.87
CA GLN A 303 7.70 -11.53 -3.57
C GLN A 303 6.87 -10.27 -3.40
N LEU A 304 7.53 -9.11 -3.30
CA LEU A 304 6.87 -7.81 -3.22
C LEU A 304 6.17 -7.50 -4.56
N ARG A 305 4.88 -7.21 -4.51
CA ARG A 305 4.06 -6.89 -5.70
C ARG A 305 3.47 -5.49 -5.69
N HIS A 306 3.09 -5.00 -4.51
CA HIS A 306 2.42 -3.72 -4.38
C HIS A 306 2.92 -2.97 -3.16
N ILE A 307 2.93 -1.65 -3.25
CA ILE A 307 3.16 -0.74 -2.13
C ILE A 307 1.98 0.21 -2.07
N PHE A 308 1.23 0.15 -0.99
CA PHE A 308 0.14 1.07 -0.71
C PHE A 308 0.63 2.19 0.20
N HIS A 309 0.15 3.41 -0.07
CA HIS A 309 0.31 4.57 0.80
C HIS A 309 -1.07 5.17 1.03
N HIS A 310 -1.48 5.19 2.30
CA HIS A 310 -2.73 5.74 2.78
C HIS A 310 -2.42 6.99 3.58
N GLY A 311 -2.87 8.15 3.11
CA GLY A 311 -2.70 9.41 3.83
C GLY A 311 -3.34 9.36 5.22
N ALA A 312 -2.81 10.15 6.14
CA ALA A 312 -3.31 10.29 7.49
C ALA A 312 -3.30 11.76 7.93
N GLY A 313 -3.88 12.05 9.08
CA GLY A 313 -4.03 13.42 9.55
C GLY A 313 -5.16 14.17 8.82
N PRO A 314 -5.53 15.35 9.34
CA PRO A 314 -6.80 16.01 9.00
C PRO A 314 -6.91 16.46 7.54
N LYS A 315 -5.78 16.58 6.83
CA LYS A 315 -5.73 17.04 5.43
C LYS A 315 -5.70 15.90 4.41
N ASN A 316 -4.97 14.83 4.72
CA ASN A 316 -4.56 13.83 3.73
C ASN A 316 -5.28 12.48 3.88
N TYR A 317 -6.11 12.28 4.91
CA TYR A 317 -6.72 10.98 5.22
C TYR A 317 -7.60 10.36 4.12
N LYS A 318 -8.01 11.15 3.11
CA LYS A 318 -8.79 10.68 1.95
C LYS A 318 -7.94 10.26 0.76
N LEU A 319 -6.62 10.50 0.80
CA LEU A 319 -5.71 10.22 -0.29
C LEU A 319 -5.17 8.79 -0.14
N HIS A 320 -5.47 7.93 -1.12
CA HIS A 320 -5.00 6.55 -1.11
C HIS A 320 -4.39 6.22 -2.47
N ARG A 321 -3.12 5.78 -2.48
CA ARG A 321 -2.46 5.39 -3.73
C ARG A 321 -1.74 4.06 -3.60
N ARG A 322 -1.56 3.42 -4.76
CA ARG A 322 -0.86 2.15 -4.92
C ARG A 322 0.24 2.27 -5.97
N LEU A 323 1.40 1.72 -5.67
CA LEU A 323 2.51 1.54 -6.59
C LEU A 323 2.66 0.04 -6.89
N ASP A 324 2.66 -0.32 -8.17
CA ASP A 324 2.80 -1.71 -8.62
C ASP A 324 4.28 -2.02 -8.90
N ILE A 325 4.83 -2.97 -8.15
CA ILE A 325 6.21 -3.45 -8.28
C ILE A 325 6.22 -4.64 -9.24
N THR A 326 6.39 -4.34 -10.52
CA THR A 326 6.50 -5.36 -11.57
C THR A 326 7.97 -5.57 -11.97
N PRO A 327 8.36 -6.73 -12.53
CA PRO A 327 9.69 -6.93 -13.09
C PRO A 327 10.05 -5.80 -14.07
N GLU A 328 9.08 -5.35 -14.87
CA GLU A 328 9.26 -4.26 -15.82
C GLU A 328 9.47 -2.89 -15.16
N TYR A 329 8.76 -2.62 -14.05
CA TYR A 329 9.00 -1.42 -13.23
C TYR A 329 10.43 -1.41 -12.68
N LEU A 330 10.91 -2.57 -12.23
CA LEU A 330 12.25 -2.73 -11.68
C LEU A 330 13.34 -2.68 -12.76
N GLU A 331 13.10 -3.24 -13.95
CA GLU A 331 14.01 -3.17 -15.10
C GLU A 331 14.11 -1.75 -15.67
N LEU A 332 12.97 -1.05 -15.83
CA LEU A 332 12.95 0.36 -16.21
C LEU A 332 13.73 1.21 -15.20
N ARG A 333 13.61 0.90 -13.91
CA ARG A 333 14.38 1.56 -12.85
C ARG A 333 15.88 1.27 -12.98
N ASP A 334 16.27 0.01 -13.14
CA ASP A 334 17.67 -0.38 -13.26
C ASP A 334 18.31 0.30 -14.48
N PHE A 335 17.55 0.40 -15.57
CA PHE A 335 17.93 1.14 -16.76
C PHE A 335 18.05 2.66 -16.50
N LEU A 336 17.06 3.29 -15.87
CA LEU A 336 17.07 4.73 -15.58
C LEU A 336 18.18 5.14 -14.60
N ALA A 337 18.46 4.33 -13.58
CA ALA A 337 19.55 4.55 -12.63
C ALA A 337 20.90 4.51 -13.34
N LEU A 338 21.12 3.49 -14.18
CA LEU A 338 22.32 3.38 -15.02
C LEU A 338 22.47 4.59 -15.97
N MET A 339 21.37 5.10 -16.52
CA MET A 339 21.39 6.26 -17.42
C MET A 339 21.66 7.59 -16.70
N MET A 340 21.21 7.76 -15.45
CA MET A 340 21.55 8.92 -14.63
C MET A 340 23.04 8.93 -14.29
N ASP A 341 23.63 7.78 -13.95
CA ASP A 341 25.07 7.66 -13.69
C ASP A 341 25.91 7.94 -14.95
N ILE A 342 25.44 7.49 -16.13
CA ILE A 342 26.09 7.82 -17.42
C ILE A 342 25.98 9.33 -17.73
N ALA A 343 24.85 9.97 -17.42
CA ALA A 343 24.67 11.41 -17.62
C ALA A 343 25.57 12.24 -16.68
N VAL A 344 25.72 11.82 -15.42
CA VAL A 344 26.64 12.44 -14.45
C VAL A 344 28.10 12.22 -14.86
N ALA A 345 28.45 11.01 -15.32
CA ALA A 345 29.77 10.73 -15.86
C ALA A 345 30.09 11.54 -17.12
N GLN A 346 29.09 11.87 -17.95
CA GLN A 346 29.25 12.72 -19.13
C GLN A 346 29.48 14.19 -18.77
N GLU A 347 28.83 14.72 -17.72
CA GLU A 347 29.12 16.07 -17.19
C GLU A 347 30.53 16.17 -16.58
N GLU A 348 31.05 15.11 -15.94
CA GLU A 348 32.42 15.10 -15.41
C GLU A 348 33.50 14.99 -16.49
N THR A 349 33.21 14.34 -17.63
CA THR A 349 34.16 14.22 -18.76
C THR A 349 34.39 15.51 -19.55
N GLU A 350 33.55 16.54 -19.43
CA GLU A 350 33.84 17.85 -20.03
C GLU A 350 34.77 18.73 -19.17
N LEU A 351 35.04 18.34 -17.91
CA LEU A 351 35.88 19.12 -17.00
C LEU A 351 37.24 18.50 -16.64
N ASN A 352 37.50 17.20 -16.87
CA ASN A 352 38.80 16.60 -16.56
C ASN A 352 39.29 15.62 -17.64
N ALA A 353 40.06 16.14 -18.60
CA ALA A 353 41.00 15.35 -19.38
C ALA A 353 42.24 15.01 -18.53
N ALA A 354 42.10 14.11 -17.55
CA ALA A 354 43.23 13.40 -16.92
C ALA A 354 42.77 12.15 -16.16
N SER A 355 43.48 11.04 -16.38
CA SER A 355 43.36 9.71 -15.74
C SER A 355 42.22 8.80 -16.20
N SER A 356 42.45 8.17 -17.36
CA SER A 356 41.84 6.90 -17.73
C SER A 356 42.55 5.72 -17.03
N ALA A 357 42.15 5.44 -15.79
CA ALA A 357 42.35 4.15 -15.13
C ALA A 357 41.61 4.20 -13.79
N ASP A 358 40.37 3.69 -13.75
CA ASP A 358 39.61 3.25 -12.55
C ASP A 358 38.09 3.09 -12.83
N ILE A 359 37.67 3.06 -14.10
CA ILE A 359 36.28 2.78 -14.50
C ILE A 359 36.18 1.34 -15.02
N GLU A 360 36.52 0.37 -14.18
CA GLU A 360 36.09 -1.03 -14.35
C GLU A 360 35.64 -1.55 -12.99
N GLY A 361 34.34 -1.81 -12.84
CA GLY A 361 33.81 -2.64 -11.74
C GLY A 361 33.07 -1.93 -10.60
N LYS A 362 32.08 -1.07 -10.90
CA LYS A 362 31.05 -0.71 -9.90
C LYS A 362 29.67 -1.15 -10.39
N THR A 363 29.22 -2.31 -9.89
CA THR A 363 27.86 -2.85 -10.05
C THR A 363 26.92 -2.20 -9.01
N LEU A 364 25.60 -2.19 -9.27
CA LEU A 364 24.54 -1.70 -8.36
C LEU A 364 24.61 -2.30 -6.94
N ASP A 365 25.23 -3.48 -6.82
CA ASP A 365 25.52 -4.14 -5.53
C ASP A 365 26.35 -3.25 -4.59
N ASN A 366 27.25 -2.41 -5.13
CA ASN A 366 28.09 -1.49 -4.35
C ASN A 366 27.36 -0.20 -3.93
N LEU A 367 26.22 0.15 -4.57
CA LEU A 367 25.35 1.28 -4.17
C LEU A 367 24.33 0.88 -3.10
N LEU A 368 24.05 -0.42 -2.98
CA LEU A 368 23.20 -0.99 -1.93
C LEU A 368 23.96 -1.25 -0.62
N GLU A 369 25.30 -1.28 -0.64
CA GLU A 369 26.12 -1.38 0.58
C GLU A 369 25.91 -0.19 1.53
N ASP A 370 25.49 0.97 1.01
CA ASP A 370 25.16 2.16 1.81
C ASP A 370 23.65 2.30 2.13
N THR A 371 22.80 1.31 1.81
CA THR A 371 21.41 1.30 2.29
C THR A 371 21.35 0.97 3.78
N VAL A 372 21.38 2.01 4.61
CA VAL A 372 21.28 1.95 6.08
C VAL A 372 20.03 1.19 6.58
N ASP A 373 19.01 1.01 5.73
CA ASP A 373 17.69 0.49 6.07
C ASP A 373 17.43 -0.99 5.66
N TRP A 374 18.46 -1.79 5.31
CA TRP A 374 18.31 -3.21 4.92
C TRP A 374 19.09 -4.19 5.83
N PRO A 375 18.53 -5.36 6.24
CA PRO A 375 19.21 -6.28 7.16
C PRO A 375 20.51 -6.86 6.58
N ARG A 376 21.55 -7.03 7.41
CA ARG A 376 22.83 -7.61 6.98
C ARG A 376 22.69 -9.05 6.50
N ALA A 377 21.68 -9.77 7.00
CA ALA A 377 21.24 -11.08 6.50
C ALA A 377 21.10 -11.15 4.97
N HIS A 378 20.70 -10.03 4.36
CA HIS A 378 20.36 -9.92 2.95
C HIS A 378 21.26 -8.91 2.23
N ALA A 379 22.46 -8.64 2.76
CA ALA A 379 23.46 -7.80 2.10
C ALA A 379 23.73 -8.29 0.67
N GLY A 380 23.82 -7.35 -0.27
CA GLY A 380 23.97 -7.64 -1.71
C GLY A 380 22.70 -8.16 -2.40
N LYS A 381 21.56 -8.30 -1.70
CA LYS A 381 20.28 -8.64 -2.33
C LYS A 381 19.41 -7.40 -2.51
N ASN A 382 18.76 -7.29 -3.65
CA ASN A 382 17.84 -6.19 -3.94
C ASN A 382 16.52 -6.37 -3.15
N PRO A 383 16.14 -5.43 -2.25
CA PRO A 383 14.95 -5.53 -1.41
C PRO A 383 13.63 -5.57 -2.19
N PHE A 384 13.63 -5.16 -3.46
CA PHE A 384 12.45 -5.20 -4.32
C PHE A 384 12.40 -6.44 -5.23
N LYS A 385 13.47 -7.24 -5.30
CA LYS A 385 13.55 -8.50 -6.09
C LYS A 385 13.70 -9.74 -5.21
N VAL A 386 13.84 -9.58 -3.90
CA VAL A 386 14.08 -10.70 -2.99
C VAL A 386 12.89 -11.66 -2.97
N LYS A 387 13.18 -12.95 -3.05
CA LYS A 387 12.21 -14.03 -2.83
C LYS A 387 12.38 -14.55 -1.41
N LEU A 388 11.27 -14.66 -0.68
CA LEU A 388 11.27 -15.05 0.73
C LEU A 388 10.60 -16.41 0.91
N PRO A 389 11.30 -17.44 1.40
CA PRO A 389 10.71 -18.76 1.63
C PRO A 389 9.71 -18.69 2.79
N ILE A 390 8.62 -19.46 2.71
CA ILE A 390 7.66 -19.55 3.82
C ILE A 390 7.07 -20.94 3.94
N SER A 391 6.97 -21.42 5.17
CA SER A 391 6.28 -22.65 5.56
C SER A 391 4.98 -22.31 6.28
N PHE A 392 4.01 -23.22 6.17
CA PHE A 392 2.71 -23.05 6.80
C PHE A 392 2.28 -24.30 7.54
N LYS A 393 1.46 -24.07 8.57
CA LYS A 393 0.80 -25.10 9.35
C LYS A 393 -0.71 -24.88 9.34
N GLN A 394 -1.48 -25.92 9.62
CA GLN A 394 -2.91 -25.77 9.84
C GLN A 394 -3.16 -25.26 11.26
N GLY A 395 -3.82 -24.10 11.36
CA GLY A 395 -4.29 -23.48 12.59
C GLY A 395 -5.81 -23.47 12.63
N LYS A 396 -6.39 -23.40 13.82
CA LYS A 396 -7.85 -23.30 13.98
C LYS A 396 -8.23 -21.84 14.18
N ALA A 397 -9.27 -21.40 13.48
CA ALA A 397 -9.85 -20.07 13.66
C ALA A 397 -11.36 -20.13 13.65
N GLN A 398 -12.00 -19.21 14.37
CA GLN A 398 -13.41 -18.91 14.23
C GLN A 398 -13.53 -17.43 13.95
N ARG A 399 -14.12 -17.10 12.81
CA ARG A 399 -14.13 -15.75 12.25
C ARG A 399 -15.56 -15.25 12.09
N LEU A 400 -15.73 -13.94 12.14
CA LEU A 400 -17.00 -13.31 11.89
C LEU A 400 -17.41 -13.56 10.43
N LYS A 401 -18.65 -14.01 10.21
CA LYS A 401 -19.11 -14.51 8.90
C LYS A 401 -19.19 -13.40 7.86
N HIS A 402 -19.71 -12.24 8.26
CA HIS A 402 -19.93 -11.08 7.38
C HIS A 402 -18.75 -10.08 7.38
N ARG A 403 -17.56 -10.50 7.85
CA ARG A 403 -16.39 -9.63 8.02
C ARG A 403 -15.88 -8.96 6.74
N HIS A 404 -16.13 -9.54 5.56
CA HIS A 404 -15.72 -8.97 4.27
C HIS A 404 -16.85 -8.22 3.55
N VAL A 405 -18.04 -8.13 4.18
CA VAL A 405 -19.16 -7.35 3.62
C VAL A 405 -18.84 -5.86 3.79
N PRO A 406 -18.80 -5.07 2.70
CA PRO A 406 -18.47 -3.64 2.79
C PRO A 406 -19.35 -2.90 3.79
N GLY A 407 -18.74 -2.14 4.70
CA GLY A 407 -19.43 -1.34 5.72
C GLY A 407 -19.94 -2.13 6.94
N PHE A 408 -19.80 -3.46 6.97
CA PHE A 408 -20.29 -4.27 8.09
C PHE A 408 -19.49 -4.05 9.38
N ILE A 409 -18.15 -4.10 9.28
CA ILE A 409 -17.28 -3.89 10.45
C ILE A 409 -17.38 -2.45 10.93
N GLU A 410 -17.39 -1.48 10.02
CA GLU A 410 -17.54 -0.06 10.35
C GLU A 410 -18.86 0.20 11.07
N GLY A 411 -19.95 -0.40 10.59
CA GLY A 411 -21.26 -0.33 11.25
C GLY A 411 -21.28 -1.01 12.63
N TYR A 412 -20.57 -2.14 12.79
CA TYR A 412 -20.40 -2.78 14.10
C TYR A 412 -19.61 -1.89 15.07
N LEU A 413 -18.50 -1.30 14.64
CA LEU A 413 -17.65 -0.46 15.50
C LEU A 413 -18.38 0.81 15.94
N ASP A 414 -19.09 1.48 15.04
CA ASP A 414 -19.94 2.64 15.36
C ASP A 414 -21.05 2.25 16.37
N TYR A 415 -21.69 1.09 16.18
CA TYR A 415 -22.65 0.57 17.15
C TYR A 415 -22.00 0.26 18.50
N ALA A 416 -20.84 -0.39 18.51
CA ALA A 416 -20.14 -0.79 19.72
C ALA A 416 -19.71 0.39 20.59
N ILE A 417 -19.24 1.48 19.97
CA ILE A 417 -18.99 2.74 20.69
C ILE A 417 -20.27 3.35 21.23
N ARG A 418 -21.36 3.39 20.44
CA ARG A 418 -22.65 3.95 20.91
C ARG A 418 -23.19 3.23 22.14
N VAL A 419 -22.94 1.93 22.26
CA VAL A 419 -23.34 1.12 23.43
C VAL A 419 -22.21 0.94 24.45
N LYS A 420 -21.12 1.71 24.32
CA LYS A 420 -19.98 1.76 25.24
C LYS A 420 -19.35 0.40 25.53
N GLY A 421 -19.30 -0.47 24.52
CA GLY A 421 -18.75 -1.81 24.69
C GLY A 421 -19.55 -2.73 25.61
N ASN A 422 -20.79 -2.38 25.99
CA ASN A 422 -21.56 -3.12 26.98
C ASN A 422 -21.74 -4.59 26.52
N PRO A 423 -21.14 -5.58 27.22
CA PRO A 423 -21.12 -6.96 26.73
C PRO A 423 -22.52 -7.60 26.66
N LYS A 424 -23.48 -7.14 27.48
CA LYS A 424 -24.86 -7.65 27.43
C LYS A 424 -25.59 -7.16 26.20
N ILE A 425 -25.39 -5.89 25.83
CA ILE A 425 -26.01 -5.28 24.65
C ILE A 425 -25.34 -5.81 23.38
N LEU A 426 -24.01 -5.85 23.34
CA LEU A 426 -23.25 -6.45 22.25
C LEU A 426 -23.48 -7.96 22.10
N GLY A 427 -23.80 -8.67 23.18
CA GLY A 427 -24.24 -10.06 23.08
C GLY A 427 -25.63 -10.22 22.44
N SER A 428 -26.47 -9.19 22.51
CA SER A 428 -27.87 -9.24 22.04
C SER A 428 -28.03 -9.06 20.52
N ILE A 429 -27.05 -8.48 19.83
CA ILE A 429 -27.08 -8.32 18.36
C ILE A 429 -26.94 -9.66 17.62
N GLY A 430 -26.48 -10.72 18.29
CA GLY A 430 -26.43 -12.06 17.71
C GLY A 430 -25.52 -12.17 16.48
N LEU A 431 -24.27 -11.67 16.57
CA LEU A 431 -23.30 -11.77 15.48
C LEU A 431 -23.14 -13.22 15.00
N GLU A 432 -23.22 -13.42 13.68
CA GLU A 432 -22.98 -14.73 13.06
C GLU A 432 -21.48 -15.00 12.92
N TRP A 433 -21.03 -16.08 13.55
CA TRP A 433 -19.66 -16.58 13.45
C TRP A 433 -19.63 -17.84 12.59
N ASN A 434 -18.55 -18.03 11.84
CA ASN A 434 -18.29 -19.30 11.17
C ASN A 434 -18.07 -20.40 12.22
N ASP A 435 -18.30 -21.65 11.84
CA ASP A 435 -17.80 -22.79 12.60
C ASP A 435 -16.27 -22.73 12.67
N ILE A 436 -15.68 -23.43 13.65
CA ILE A 436 -14.22 -23.51 13.78
C ILE A 436 -13.66 -24.19 12.52
N GLU A 437 -12.89 -23.42 11.74
CA GLU A 437 -12.29 -23.83 10.48
C GLU A 437 -10.77 -24.02 10.63
N ASP A 438 -10.23 -25.00 9.92
CA ASP A 438 -8.79 -25.15 9.74
C ASP A 438 -8.33 -24.18 8.63
N ILE A 439 -7.36 -23.34 8.96
CA ILE A 439 -6.81 -22.30 8.09
C ILE A 439 -5.29 -22.43 8.00
N PRO A 440 -4.67 -22.06 6.86
CA PRO A 440 -3.22 -21.99 6.78
C PRO A 440 -2.72 -20.78 7.58
N VAL A 441 -1.78 -21.04 8.49
CA VAL A 441 -1.10 -20.04 9.32
C VAL A 441 0.42 -20.18 9.15
N PRO A 442 1.21 -19.11 9.35
CA PRO A 442 2.67 -19.22 9.31
C PRO A 442 3.18 -20.22 10.36
N ASP A 443 4.14 -21.07 9.99
CA ASP A 443 4.76 -21.98 10.96
C ASP A 443 5.76 -21.24 11.85
N MET A 444 5.34 -20.91 13.06
CA MET A 444 6.19 -20.20 14.05
C MET A 444 7.30 -21.07 14.66
N ASN A 445 7.32 -22.38 14.37
CA ASN A 445 8.45 -23.26 14.74
C ASN A 445 9.50 -23.32 13.63
N ASP A 446 9.14 -22.88 12.42
CA ASP A 446 10.07 -22.80 11.30
C ASP A 446 10.81 -21.46 11.32
N ARG A 447 12.13 -21.54 11.45
CA ARG A 447 12.98 -20.36 11.59
C ARG A 447 12.97 -19.49 10.34
N ASP A 448 12.98 -20.10 9.15
CA ASP A 448 12.99 -19.38 7.88
C ASP A 448 11.68 -18.60 7.69
N THR A 449 10.54 -19.17 8.09
CA THR A 449 9.25 -18.48 8.14
C THR A 449 9.29 -17.25 9.04
N VAL A 450 9.84 -17.35 10.25
CA VAL A 450 9.95 -16.20 11.17
C VAL A 450 10.88 -15.13 10.59
N ILE A 451 12.00 -15.52 9.97
CA ILE A 451 12.92 -14.59 9.28
C ILE A 451 12.22 -13.90 8.11
N SER A 452 11.46 -14.64 7.29
CA SER A 452 10.73 -14.07 6.16
C SER A 452 9.67 -13.07 6.61
N MET A 453 8.89 -13.39 7.64
CA MET A 453 7.89 -12.49 8.22
C MET A 453 8.56 -11.22 8.81
N ALA A 454 9.70 -11.37 9.49
CA ALA A 454 10.48 -10.24 9.99
C ALA A 454 11.09 -9.40 8.86
N THR A 455 11.56 -10.05 7.80
CA THR A 455 12.14 -9.39 6.61
C THR A 455 11.08 -8.57 5.88
N ILE A 456 9.84 -9.06 5.77
CA ILE A 456 8.72 -8.30 5.22
C ILE A 456 8.45 -7.05 6.06
N SER A 457 8.44 -7.19 7.39
CA SER A 457 8.29 -6.04 8.30
C SER A 457 9.44 -5.04 8.16
N SER A 458 10.68 -5.50 7.99
CA SER A 458 11.84 -4.65 7.72
C SER A 458 11.75 -3.96 6.35
N ASN A 459 11.26 -4.67 5.33
CA ASN A 459 11.13 -4.16 3.97
C ASN A 459 10.20 -2.94 3.89
N ALA A 460 9.18 -2.87 4.75
CA ALA A 460 8.27 -1.73 4.86
C ALA A 460 8.98 -0.39 5.20
N TYR A 461 10.20 -0.46 5.73
CA TYR A 461 11.05 0.69 6.03
C TYR A 461 12.01 1.08 4.92
N VAL A 462 12.32 0.16 3.98
CA VAL A 462 13.27 0.39 2.89
C VAL A 462 12.85 1.62 2.09
N ARG A 463 13.74 2.61 2.02
CA ARG A 463 13.49 3.85 1.29
C ARG A 463 13.61 3.64 -0.21
N PHE A 464 12.82 4.40 -0.96
CA PHE A 464 12.99 4.50 -2.40
C PHE A 464 14.11 5.52 -2.70
N PRO A 465 15.16 5.18 -3.48
CA PRO A 465 16.38 5.98 -3.62
C PRO A 465 16.26 7.27 -4.47
N LYS A 466 15.04 7.81 -4.66
CA LYS A 466 14.80 9.03 -5.47
C LYS A 466 14.94 10.32 -4.64
N ASP A 467 15.21 11.43 -5.33
CA ASP A 467 14.96 12.79 -4.82
C ASP A 467 13.44 13.06 -4.67
N ASP A 468 13.07 13.97 -3.78
CA ASP A 468 11.69 14.24 -3.36
C ASP A 468 10.81 14.77 -4.49
N LYS A 469 11.41 15.49 -5.45
CA LYS A 469 10.73 15.97 -6.65
C LYS A 469 10.39 14.86 -7.65
N GLU A 470 11.15 13.76 -7.66
CA GLU A 470 10.87 12.62 -8.52
C GLU A 470 9.96 11.57 -7.87
N LYS A 471 9.92 11.52 -6.54
CA LYS A 471 8.95 10.72 -5.78
C LYS A 471 7.50 11.14 -6.07
N GLN A 472 7.27 12.44 -6.24
CA GLN A 472 5.96 13.01 -6.62
C GLN A 472 5.52 12.62 -8.04
N LYS A 473 6.45 12.26 -8.92
CA LYS A 473 6.20 11.90 -10.35
C LYS A 473 6.17 10.38 -10.61
N SER A 474 6.24 9.57 -9.56
CA SER A 474 6.18 8.11 -9.71
C SER A 474 4.77 7.67 -10.12
N ASP A 475 4.63 6.57 -10.87
CA ASP A 475 3.38 6.05 -11.44
C ASP A 475 2.43 5.47 -10.35
N TRP A 476 2.08 6.29 -9.37
CA TRP A 476 1.09 5.97 -8.35
C TRP A 476 -0.31 5.91 -8.98
N VAL A 477 -1.01 4.83 -8.71
CA VAL A 477 -2.41 4.64 -9.07
C VAL A 477 -3.28 5.13 -7.91
N ASP A 478 -4.19 6.05 -8.16
CA ASP A 478 -5.21 6.45 -7.19
C ASP A 478 -6.20 5.29 -6.98
N VAL A 479 -6.40 4.91 -5.72
CA VAL A 479 -7.30 3.80 -5.32
C VAL A 479 -8.44 4.27 -4.41
N GLY A 480 -8.57 5.58 -4.16
CA GLY A 480 -9.66 6.14 -3.37
C GLY A 480 -11.00 6.11 -4.11
N GLN A 481 -12.10 5.94 -3.37
CA GLN A 481 -13.45 6.12 -3.92
C GLN A 481 -13.86 7.60 -3.79
N GLY A 482 -14.12 8.25 -4.92
CA GLY A 482 -14.91 9.50 -4.95
C GLY A 482 -14.16 10.80 -4.64
N TRP A 483 -12.83 10.84 -4.79
CA TRP A 483 -12.10 12.11 -4.75
C TRP A 483 -11.71 12.55 -6.16
N GLU A 484 -12.35 13.60 -6.66
CA GLU A 484 -11.80 14.43 -7.74
C GLU A 484 -10.94 15.51 -7.07
N PRO A 485 -9.65 15.66 -7.43
CA PRO A 485 -8.84 16.77 -6.93
C PRO A 485 -9.57 18.08 -7.22
N ASP A 486 -9.78 18.90 -6.19
CA ASP A 486 -10.33 20.24 -6.36
C ASP A 486 -9.42 20.99 -7.33
N GLN A 487 -10.01 21.59 -8.39
CA GLN A 487 -9.26 22.26 -9.47
C GLN A 487 -8.42 23.45 -8.98
N ASP A 488 -8.63 23.87 -7.73
CA ASP A 488 -7.96 25.01 -7.09
C ASP A 488 -6.75 24.62 -6.22
N GLU A 489 -6.46 23.33 -5.99
CA GLU A 489 -5.26 22.85 -5.28
C GLU A 489 -4.39 21.92 -6.15
N GLU A 490 -3.79 22.47 -7.21
CA GLU A 490 -2.81 21.77 -8.08
C GLU A 490 -1.55 21.26 -7.34
N ASN A 491 -1.37 21.61 -6.06
CA ASN A 491 -0.22 21.27 -5.21
C ASN A 491 -0.58 20.41 -3.99
N ILE A 492 -1.53 19.48 -4.12
CA ILE A 492 -1.59 18.37 -3.16
C ILE A 492 -0.43 17.44 -3.50
N ASN A 493 0.74 17.79 -2.96
CA ASN A 493 1.90 16.93 -2.95
C ASN A 493 1.44 15.59 -2.33
N PHE A 494 1.78 14.49 -2.98
CA PHE A 494 1.61 13.15 -2.46
C PHE A 494 2.86 12.39 -2.91
N GLY A 495 3.61 11.84 -1.96
CA GLY A 495 4.91 11.25 -2.22
C GLY A 495 5.29 10.19 -1.19
N TRP A 496 6.38 9.47 -1.46
CA TRP A 496 6.92 8.40 -0.60
C TRP A 496 7.20 8.85 0.85
N LEU A 497 7.40 10.16 1.05
CA LEU A 497 7.82 10.82 2.28
C LEU A 497 6.71 11.60 2.99
N GLU A 498 5.45 11.40 2.63
CA GLU A 498 4.36 12.16 3.24
C GLU A 498 3.65 11.43 4.37
N ASP A 499 2.98 12.23 5.20
CA ASP A 499 2.15 11.87 6.35
C ASP A 499 1.09 10.80 5.98
N GLY A 500 1.43 9.54 6.22
CA GLY A 500 0.55 8.41 5.91
C GLY A 500 1.15 7.05 6.27
N LEU A 501 0.27 6.06 6.31
CA LEU A 501 0.58 4.67 6.56
C LEU A 501 1.03 3.98 5.26
N ARG A 502 2.10 3.18 5.32
CA ARG A 502 2.55 2.36 4.19
C ARG A 502 2.32 0.87 4.44
N GLY A 503 1.84 0.19 3.40
CA GLY A 503 1.64 -1.27 3.38
C GLY A 503 2.37 -1.92 2.20
N HIS A 504 3.32 -2.81 2.47
CA HIS A 504 4.05 -3.57 1.47
C HIS A 504 3.41 -4.94 1.29
N ILE A 505 2.97 -5.27 0.09
CA ILE A 505 2.19 -6.48 -0.19
C ILE A 505 3.07 -7.52 -0.87
N PHE A 506 3.35 -8.60 -0.15
CA PHE A 506 4.07 -9.76 -0.66
C PHE A 506 3.09 -10.85 -1.08
N VAL A 507 3.32 -11.46 -2.23
CA VAL A 507 2.40 -12.44 -2.81
C VAL A 507 3.16 -13.68 -3.24
N SER A 508 2.59 -14.84 -2.95
CA SER A 508 3.00 -16.12 -3.49
C SER A 508 1.83 -16.73 -4.27
N ASN A 509 2.04 -16.91 -5.57
CA ASN A 509 1.01 -17.44 -6.47
C ASN A 509 0.82 -18.96 -6.30
N GLN A 510 1.83 -19.68 -5.83
CA GLN A 510 1.74 -21.13 -5.63
C GLN A 510 0.87 -21.48 -4.41
N SER A 511 1.08 -20.79 -3.28
CA SER A 511 0.32 -21.04 -2.05
C SER A 511 -0.96 -20.20 -1.93
N ASN A 512 -1.25 -19.35 -2.93
CA ASN A 512 -2.28 -18.31 -2.86
C ASN A 512 -2.21 -17.49 -1.56
N THR A 513 -0.99 -17.17 -1.10
CA THR A 513 -0.78 -16.43 0.15
C THR A 513 -0.39 -14.99 -0.15
N VAL A 514 -1.02 -14.07 0.55
CA VAL A 514 -0.72 -12.64 0.54
C VAL A 514 -0.32 -12.22 1.95
N VAL A 515 0.84 -11.59 2.10
CA VAL A 515 1.32 -11.07 3.37
C VAL A 515 1.39 -9.55 3.28
N ILE A 516 0.65 -8.87 4.15
CA ILE A 516 0.62 -7.41 4.27
C ILE A 516 1.65 -7.00 5.33
N GLY A 517 2.76 -6.39 4.90
CA GLY A 517 3.76 -5.78 5.78
C GLY A 517 3.42 -4.32 6.08
N ILE A 518 3.05 -4.01 7.31
CA ILE A 518 2.67 -2.65 7.73
C ILE A 518 3.89 -1.93 8.30
N LYS A 519 4.20 -0.76 7.75
CA LYS A 519 5.26 0.12 8.27
C LYS A 519 4.86 0.68 9.64
N GLY A 520 5.76 0.63 10.60
CA GLY A 520 5.65 1.37 11.86
C GLY A 520 6.47 2.65 11.90
N THR A 521 6.65 3.20 13.09
CA THR A 521 7.35 4.48 13.33
C THR A 521 8.83 4.40 12.97
N LEU A 522 9.31 5.33 12.15
CA LEU A 522 10.75 5.59 12.01
C LEU A 522 11.21 6.23 13.32
N GLY A 523 12.17 5.61 14.02
CA GLY A 523 12.60 6.02 15.37
C GLY A 523 13.24 7.41 15.42
N ALA A 524 12.42 8.45 15.32
CA ALA A 524 12.82 9.84 15.49
C ALA A 524 13.48 10.01 16.87
N GLY A 525 14.76 10.37 16.87
CA GLY A 525 15.57 10.52 18.10
C GLY A 525 16.40 9.30 18.51
N LEU A 526 16.42 8.20 17.74
CA LEU A 526 17.35 7.08 17.95
C LEU A 526 18.62 7.24 17.08
N PRO A 527 19.84 7.00 17.61
CA PRO A 527 21.07 7.22 16.86
C PRO A 527 21.21 6.23 15.69
N GLY A 528 20.99 6.68 14.45
CA GLY A 528 20.93 5.82 13.26
C GLY A 528 19.50 5.52 12.75
N GLY A 529 18.47 6.15 13.32
CA GLY A 529 17.19 6.32 12.65
C GLY A 529 17.30 7.42 11.61
N GLY A 530 16.91 7.15 10.35
CA GLY A 530 16.89 8.17 9.30
C GLY A 530 15.98 9.36 9.62
N SER A 531 16.10 10.43 8.83
CA SER A 531 15.42 11.72 9.00
C SER A 531 13.88 11.66 9.10
N ASP A 532 13.33 12.68 9.79
CA ASP A 532 11.95 12.99 10.24
C ASP A 532 10.83 12.99 9.17
N GLU A 533 10.76 11.99 8.30
CA GLU A 533 9.90 12.09 7.10
C GLU A 533 8.43 11.68 7.32
N THR A 534 8.09 10.89 8.36
CA THR A 534 6.69 10.60 8.77
C THR A 534 6.44 10.76 10.28
N ALA A 535 7.41 11.36 10.98
CA ALA A 535 7.54 11.26 12.44
C ALA A 535 6.36 11.83 13.23
N THR A 536 5.64 12.83 12.69
CA THR A 536 4.59 13.53 13.43
C THR A 536 3.35 12.67 13.63
N ASN A 537 2.79 12.11 12.55
CA ASN A 537 1.59 11.26 12.67
C ASN A 537 1.91 9.89 13.28
N ASP A 538 3.09 9.34 13.02
CA ASP A 538 3.58 8.13 13.67
C ASP A 538 3.56 8.31 15.21
N LYS A 539 4.19 9.39 15.69
CA LYS A 539 4.25 9.74 17.12
C LYS A 539 2.90 10.03 17.75
N ILE A 540 1.98 10.68 17.02
CA ILE A 540 0.62 10.91 17.50
C ILE A 540 -0.10 9.58 17.73
N ASN A 541 -0.02 8.65 16.77
CA ASN A 541 -0.68 7.36 16.86
C ASN A 541 -0.03 6.44 17.90
N ASP A 542 1.30 6.44 18.02
CA ASP A 542 2.02 5.76 19.11
C ASP A 542 1.50 6.21 20.48
N ASN A 543 1.51 7.53 20.69
CA ASN A 543 1.07 8.14 21.93
C ASN A 543 -0.43 7.93 22.19
N LEU A 544 -1.25 7.79 21.16
CA LEU A 544 -2.69 7.53 21.31
C LEU A 544 -2.96 6.05 21.66
N LEU A 545 -2.26 5.12 21.01
CA LEU A 545 -2.47 3.68 21.16
C LEU A 545 -1.87 3.12 22.46
N PHE A 546 -0.69 3.61 22.86
CA PHE A 546 0.11 2.98 23.92
C PHE A 546 0.20 3.78 25.21
N SER A 547 -0.47 4.94 25.29
CA SER A 547 -0.58 5.68 26.54
C SER A 547 -1.90 5.42 27.27
N CYS A 548 -1.87 5.65 28.56
CA CYS A 548 -3.03 5.49 29.42
C CYS A 548 -4.06 6.61 29.23
N CYS A 549 -3.62 7.84 28.92
CA CYS A 549 -4.49 8.98 28.68
C CYS A 549 -3.81 10.05 27.83
N CYS A 550 -3.95 9.98 26.50
CA CYS A 550 -3.49 11.01 25.55
C CYS A 550 -2.02 11.45 25.74
N ALA A 551 -1.14 10.53 26.12
CA ALA A 551 0.28 10.76 26.46
C ALA A 551 0.52 11.73 27.63
N ARG A 552 -0.38 11.77 28.62
CA ARG A 552 -0.20 12.58 29.83
C ARG A 552 0.76 11.92 30.83
N VAL A 553 2.06 11.95 30.52
CA VAL A 553 3.14 11.39 31.37
C VAL A 553 3.78 12.41 32.33
N GLY A 554 3.49 13.71 32.16
CA GLY A 554 3.98 14.78 33.04
C GLY A 554 3.31 16.12 32.78
N TYR A 555 3.49 17.09 33.71
CA TYR A 555 2.86 18.42 33.62
C TYR A 555 3.29 19.21 32.37
N MET A 556 4.57 19.10 31.99
CA MET A 556 5.18 19.80 30.86
C MET A 556 4.91 19.13 29.50
N TRP A 557 4.16 18.03 29.47
CA TRP A 557 3.91 17.26 28.25
C TRP A 557 2.64 17.72 27.53
N THR A 558 2.75 17.89 26.21
CA THR A 558 1.61 18.19 25.33
C THR A 558 0.86 16.91 25.01
N THR A 559 -0.42 16.86 25.35
CA THR A 559 -1.27 15.69 25.08
C THR A 559 -1.64 15.61 23.60
N VAL A 560 -1.87 14.39 23.11
CA VAL A 560 -2.31 14.15 21.71
C VAL A 560 -3.83 14.27 21.52
N CYS A 561 -4.57 14.32 22.63
CA CYS A 561 -6.01 14.57 22.70
C CYS A 561 -6.38 15.22 24.03
N ASP A 562 -7.61 15.75 24.12
CA ASP A 562 -8.12 16.51 25.27
C ASP A 562 -8.94 15.65 26.25
N CYS A 563 -8.75 14.33 26.25
CA CYS A 563 -9.52 13.41 27.09
C CYS A 563 -9.08 13.40 28.57
N TYR A 564 -7.98 14.07 28.90
CA TYR A 564 -7.50 14.18 30.27
C TYR A 564 -8.34 15.16 31.08
N GLU A 565 -8.81 14.74 32.26
CA GLU A 565 -9.63 15.61 33.11
C GLU A 565 -8.86 16.14 34.32
N LYS A 566 -8.27 15.24 35.10
CA LYS A 566 -7.53 15.56 36.33
C LYS A 566 -6.58 14.43 36.68
N THR A 567 -5.81 14.59 37.76
CA THR A 567 -4.75 13.66 38.14
C THR A 567 -5.23 12.22 38.15
N TYR A 568 -4.59 11.38 37.31
CA TYR A 568 -4.95 9.98 37.09
C TYR A 568 -6.43 9.74 36.77
N THR A 569 -7.10 10.68 36.11
CA THR A 569 -8.50 10.55 35.67
C THR A 569 -8.60 10.91 34.19
N CYS A 570 -9.14 10.00 33.38
CA CYS A 570 -9.31 10.19 31.95
C CYS A 570 -10.73 9.86 31.51
N ASN A 571 -11.21 10.57 30.50
CA ASN A 571 -12.50 10.33 29.89
C ASN A 571 -12.43 9.15 28.91
N GLN A 572 -13.12 8.05 29.23
CA GLN A 572 -13.10 6.85 28.40
C GLN A 572 -13.80 7.07 27.05
N ASP A 573 -14.99 7.68 27.06
CA ASP A 573 -15.78 7.95 25.84
C ASP A 573 -15.02 8.82 24.83
N CYS A 574 -14.18 9.75 25.33
CA CYS A 574 -13.30 10.55 24.51
C CYS A 574 -12.17 9.73 23.88
N LEU A 575 -11.49 8.87 24.67
CA LEU A 575 -10.40 8.04 24.18
C LEU A 575 -10.85 7.08 23.07
N GLU A 576 -12.02 6.47 23.23
CA GLU A 576 -12.59 5.56 22.24
C GLU A 576 -12.91 6.28 20.93
N ARG A 577 -13.50 7.49 21.00
CA ARG A 577 -13.76 8.32 19.82
C ARG A 577 -12.49 8.77 19.12
N GLU A 578 -11.46 9.16 19.86
CA GLU A 578 -10.19 9.58 19.26
C GLU A 578 -9.50 8.45 18.50
N LEU A 579 -9.63 7.20 18.94
CA LEU A 579 -9.08 6.02 18.25
C LEU A 579 -9.81 5.68 16.95
N LEU A 580 -11.11 5.96 16.83
CA LEU A 580 -11.92 5.71 15.62
C LEU A 580 -11.96 6.87 14.63
N ARG A 581 -11.24 7.97 14.88
CA ARG A 581 -11.22 9.07 13.92
C ARG A 581 -10.64 8.63 12.57
N GLN A 582 -11.25 9.12 11.49
CA GLN A 582 -10.87 8.76 10.12
C GLN A 582 -9.44 9.19 9.73
N ASP A 583 -8.87 10.16 10.45
CA ASP A 583 -7.51 10.65 10.24
C ASP A 583 -6.43 9.90 11.03
N ARG A 584 -6.79 8.77 11.67
CA ARG A 584 -5.88 7.94 12.49
C ARG A 584 -5.51 6.64 11.79
N TYR A 585 -4.43 6.02 12.27
CA TYR A 585 -3.85 4.86 11.60
C TYR A 585 -4.71 3.62 11.65
N TYR A 586 -5.56 3.45 12.67
CA TYR A 586 -6.49 2.32 12.69
C TYR A 586 -7.43 2.34 11.46
N GLN A 587 -7.99 3.50 11.11
CA GLN A 587 -8.82 3.63 9.90
C GLN A 587 -7.98 3.43 8.62
N ALA A 588 -6.77 4.03 8.55
CA ALA A 588 -5.91 3.86 7.39
C ALA A 588 -5.54 2.39 7.12
N VAL A 589 -5.35 1.58 8.17
CA VAL A 589 -5.08 0.13 8.06
C VAL A 589 -6.34 -0.63 7.60
N MET A 590 -7.53 -0.24 8.03
CA MET A 590 -8.79 -0.80 7.52
C MET A 590 -8.95 -0.53 6.02
N ASP A 591 -8.69 0.70 5.58
CA ASP A 591 -8.76 1.09 4.17
C ASP A 591 -7.72 0.35 3.33
N LEU A 592 -6.50 0.17 3.87
CA LEU A 592 -5.45 -0.66 3.27
C LEU A 592 -5.94 -2.09 3.05
N TYR A 593 -6.53 -2.69 4.09
CA TYR A 593 -7.04 -4.05 4.00
C TYR A 593 -8.13 -4.18 2.93
N HIS A 594 -9.12 -3.28 2.92
CA HIS A 594 -10.18 -3.27 1.91
C HIS A 594 -9.60 -3.18 0.49
N ASN A 595 -8.66 -2.26 0.26
CA ASN A 595 -8.00 -2.11 -1.04
C ASN A 595 -7.20 -3.35 -1.48
N VAL A 596 -6.56 -4.04 -0.54
CA VAL A 596 -5.85 -5.30 -0.82
C VAL A 596 -6.86 -6.40 -1.16
N THR A 597 -7.97 -6.52 -0.43
CA THR A 597 -8.99 -7.55 -0.69
C THR A 597 -9.72 -7.36 -2.02
N LEU A 598 -9.78 -6.14 -2.55
CA LEU A 598 -10.29 -5.89 -3.91
C LEU A 598 -9.39 -6.50 -4.99
N LEU A 599 -8.07 -6.57 -4.75
CA LEU A 599 -7.11 -7.19 -5.66
C LEU A 599 -6.96 -8.70 -5.40
N TYR A 600 -7.01 -9.09 -4.13
CA TYR A 600 -6.81 -10.45 -3.66
C TYR A 600 -8.03 -10.90 -2.86
N PRO A 601 -9.08 -11.40 -3.53
CA PRO A 601 -10.31 -11.81 -2.86
C PRO A 601 -10.03 -12.88 -1.78
N PRO A 602 -10.52 -12.69 -0.53
CA PRO A 602 -10.34 -13.65 0.58
C PRO A 602 -10.91 -15.06 0.32
N GLU A 603 -11.77 -15.20 -0.70
CA GLU A 603 -12.33 -16.47 -1.16
C GLU A 603 -11.28 -17.34 -1.88
N LYS A 604 -10.23 -16.72 -2.41
CA LYS A 604 -9.18 -17.37 -3.21
C LYS A 604 -7.80 -17.28 -2.55
N TYR A 605 -7.55 -16.23 -1.79
CA TYR A 605 -6.25 -15.95 -1.19
C TYR A 605 -6.28 -15.99 0.32
N ASN A 606 -5.23 -16.54 0.91
CA ASN A 606 -4.96 -16.50 2.34
C ASN A 606 -4.23 -15.19 2.67
N ILE A 607 -4.87 -14.31 3.45
CA ILE A 607 -4.30 -13.01 3.81
C ILE A 607 -3.74 -13.08 5.22
N TRP A 608 -2.43 -12.84 5.34
CA TRP A 608 -1.70 -12.71 6.60
C TRP A 608 -1.19 -11.29 6.75
N VAL A 609 -0.89 -10.87 7.98
CA VAL A 609 -0.42 -9.52 8.28
C VAL A 609 0.82 -9.58 9.17
N THR A 610 1.78 -8.71 8.91
CA THR A 610 2.99 -8.58 9.73
C THR A 610 3.40 -7.12 9.85
N GLY A 611 4.15 -6.81 10.90
CA GLY A 611 4.67 -5.46 11.11
C GLY A 611 5.68 -5.42 12.24
N HIS A 612 6.38 -4.30 12.37
CA HIS A 612 7.31 -4.04 13.47
C HIS A 612 6.87 -2.80 14.26
N SER A 613 7.07 -2.80 15.57
CA SER A 613 6.74 -1.66 16.45
C SER A 613 5.27 -1.22 16.29
N LEU A 614 4.99 0.06 16.02
CA LEU A 614 3.64 0.56 15.69
C LEU A 614 2.96 -0.27 14.59
N GLY A 615 3.69 -0.65 13.53
CA GLY A 615 3.15 -1.44 12.43
C GLY A 615 2.75 -2.85 12.87
N GLY A 616 3.47 -3.42 13.84
CA GLY A 616 3.14 -4.71 14.46
C GLY A 616 1.86 -4.65 15.31
N ALA A 617 1.70 -3.57 16.09
CA ALA A 617 0.47 -3.34 16.84
C ALA A 617 -0.74 -3.15 15.91
N LEU A 618 -0.59 -2.36 14.84
CA LEU A 618 -1.62 -2.17 13.81
C LEU A 618 -1.96 -3.48 13.09
N ALA A 619 -0.96 -4.33 12.80
CA ALA A 619 -1.17 -5.66 12.25
C ALA A 619 -1.97 -6.56 13.20
N SER A 620 -1.73 -6.45 14.51
CA SER A 620 -2.48 -7.17 15.55
C SER A 620 -3.93 -6.69 15.64
N LEU A 621 -4.16 -5.37 15.63
CA LEU A 621 -5.51 -4.79 15.58
C LEU A 621 -6.28 -5.28 14.35
N LEU A 622 -5.66 -5.21 13.15
CA LEU A 622 -6.27 -5.69 11.92
C LEU A 622 -6.54 -7.20 11.94
N GLY A 623 -5.58 -7.97 12.46
CA GLY A 623 -5.70 -9.41 12.66
C GLY A 623 -6.88 -9.77 13.54
N ARG A 624 -7.12 -9.01 14.61
CA ARG A 624 -8.27 -9.22 15.49
C ARG A 624 -9.59 -8.76 14.87
N THR A 625 -9.58 -7.67 14.10
CA THR A 625 -10.78 -7.16 13.43
C THR A 625 -11.35 -8.15 12.41
N PHE A 626 -10.49 -8.78 11.60
CA PHE A 626 -10.91 -9.70 10.53
C PHE A 626 -10.58 -11.18 10.79
N GLY A 627 -9.97 -11.52 11.93
CA GLY A 627 -9.53 -12.88 12.26
C GLY A 627 -8.39 -13.38 11.36
N LEU A 628 -7.44 -12.51 11.01
CA LEU A 628 -6.30 -12.84 10.13
C LEU A 628 -5.13 -13.40 10.95
N PRO A 629 -4.36 -14.37 10.41
CA PRO A 629 -3.09 -14.75 10.99
C PRO A 629 -2.12 -13.58 10.98
N THR A 630 -1.56 -13.25 12.16
CA THR A 630 -0.71 -12.08 12.34
C THR A 630 0.58 -12.40 13.09
N VAL A 631 1.71 -11.90 12.61
CA VAL A 631 2.99 -11.91 13.33
C VAL A 631 3.44 -10.47 13.57
N ALA A 632 3.50 -10.05 14.83
CA ALA A 632 3.91 -8.72 15.23
C ALA A 632 5.30 -8.78 15.89
N PHE A 633 6.25 -8.01 15.38
CA PHE A 633 7.63 -7.97 15.88
C PHE A 633 7.87 -6.74 16.74
N GLU A 634 8.35 -6.95 17.98
CA GLU A 634 8.65 -5.89 18.95
C GLU A 634 7.52 -4.85 19.06
N ALA A 635 6.27 -5.27 18.92
CA ALA A 635 5.13 -4.38 19.05
C ALA A 635 4.99 -3.95 20.51
N PRO A 636 4.61 -2.69 20.82
CA PRO A 636 4.17 -2.32 22.17
C PRO A 636 2.82 -2.99 22.51
N GLY A 637 2.50 -3.11 23.80
CA GLY A 637 1.27 -3.75 24.26
C GLY A 637 0.00 -3.09 23.72
N GLU A 638 -0.74 -3.78 22.85
CA GLU A 638 -1.89 -3.22 22.11
C GLU A 638 -3.27 -3.72 22.60
N LEU A 639 -3.32 -4.53 23.65
CA LEU A 639 -4.58 -5.07 24.19
C LEU A 639 -5.50 -3.97 24.72
N LEU A 640 -4.95 -2.88 25.28
CA LEU A 640 -5.78 -1.75 25.74
C LEU A 640 -6.48 -1.05 24.57
N ALA A 641 -5.76 -0.80 23.47
CA ALA A 641 -6.32 -0.21 22.26
C ALA A 641 -7.42 -1.12 21.65
N THR A 642 -7.17 -2.42 21.62
CA THR A 642 -8.16 -3.43 21.22
C THR A 642 -9.47 -3.32 21.99
N LYS A 643 -9.39 -3.14 23.33
CA LYS A 643 -10.57 -3.00 24.19
C LYS A 643 -11.31 -1.69 23.93
N ARG A 644 -10.57 -0.58 23.79
CA ARG A 644 -11.15 0.75 23.49
C ARG A 644 -11.87 0.79 22.13
N LEU A 645 -11.35 0.04 21.16
CA LEU A 645 -11.97 -0.10 19.83
C LEU A 645 -13.15 -1.08 19.81
N HIS A 646 -13.41 -1.81 20.92
CA HIS A 646 -14.44 -2.84 21.02
C HIS A 646 -14.38 -3.89 19.90
N LEU A 647 -13.16 -4.26 19.49
CA LEU A 647 -12.96 -5.15 18.35
C LEU A 647 -13.74 -6.46 18.51
N PRO A 648 -14.35 -6.99 17.43
CA PRO A 648 -15.15 -8.20 17.50
C PRO A 648 -14.38 -9.35 18.18
N GLN A 649 -15.02 -10.01 19.14
CA GLN A 649 -14.46 -11.20 19.78
C GLN A 649 -15.54 -12.28 19.82
N ALA A 650 -15.21 -13.48 19.35
CA ALA A 650 -16.20 -14.55 19.40
C ALA A 650 -16.42 -15.02 20.85
N PRO A 651 -17.67 -15.30 21.25
CA PRO A 651 -17.98 -15.70 22.62
C PRO A 651 -17.31 -17.03 22.98
N GLY A 652 -16.55 -17.06 24.08
CA GLY A 652 -15.99 -18.30 24.62
C GLY A 652 -14.77 -18.87 23.89
N ILE A 653 -14.18 -18.14 22.95
CA ILE A 653 -12.91 -18.53 22.33
C ILE A 653 -11.74 -18.32 23.32
N PRO A 654 -10.93 -19.36 23.62
CA PRO A 654 -9.66 -19.16 24.31
C PRO A 654 -8.65 -18.42 23.43
N LYS A 655 -7.91 -17.48 24.04
CA LYS A 655 -7.02 -16.51 23.36
C LYS A 655 -6.03 -17.13 22.36
N HIS A 656 -5.66 -18.40 22.52
CA HIS A 656 -4.76 -19.10 21.59
C HIS A 656 -5.34 -19.37 20.19
N LEU A 657 -6.65 -19.22 19.98
CA LEU A 657 -7.30 -19.42 18.67
C LEU A 657 -7.37 -18.13 17.83
N GLU A 658 -6.84 -17.00 18.34
CA GLU A 658 -6.77 -15.74 17.59
C GLU A 658 -5.74 -15.79 16.44
N ASN A 659 -4.76 -16.72 16.49
CA ASN A 659 -3.64 -16.82 15.53
C ASN A 659 -2.85 -15.50 15.38
N ILE A 660 -2.62 -14.83 16.51
CA ILE A 660 -1.78 -13.64 16.62
C ILE A 660 -0.56 -14.01 17.45
N TRP A 661 0.65 -13.75 16.93
CA TRP A 661 1.92 -14.02 17.59
C TRP A 661 2.73 -12.72 17.75
N HIS A 662 3.10 -12.42 18.98
CA HIS A 662 3.95 -11.29 19.33
C HIS A 662 5.36 -11.77 19.59
N VAL A 663 6.24 -11.56 18.61
CA VAL A 663 7.66 -11.93 18.70
C VAL A 663 8.44 -10.76 19.28
N GLY A 664 9.17 -10.98 20.37
CA GLY A 664 9.97 -9.93 21.00
C GLY A 664 11.19 -10.45 21.74
N ASN A 665 11.93 -9.56 22.41
CA ASN A 665 13.10 -9.94 23.20
C ASN A 665 13.17 -9.25 24.58
N THR A 666 13.75 -9.93 25.56
CA THR A 666 13.81 -9.45 26.96
C THR A 666 14.64 -8.18 27.17
N ALA A 667 15.47 -7.79 26.19
CA ALA A 667 16.27 -6.57 26.24
C ALA A 667 15.66 -5.39 25.47
N ASP A 668 14.48 -5.54 24.85
CA ASP A 668 13.73 -4.44 24.27
C ASP A 668 12.82 -3.77 25.32
N PRO A 669 13.09 -2.51 25.72
CA PRO A 669 12.26 -1.83 26.70
C PRO A 669 10.85 -1.49 26.19
N ILE A 670 10.63 -1.38 24.87
CA ILE A 670 9.31 -1.07 24.29
C ILE A 670 8.41 -2.30 24.33
N TYR A 671 8.85 -3.43 23.77
CA TYR A 671 8.09 -4.68 23.82
C TYR A 671 7.79 -5.13 25.25
N MET A 672 8.78 -5.02 26.14
CA MET A 672 8.61 -5.39 27.55
C MET A 672 7.77 -4.39 28.35
N GLY A 673 7.38 -3.25 27.77
CA GLY A 673 6.56 -2.22 28.42
C GLY A 673 7.26 -1.48 29.57
N VAL A 674 8.60 -1.53 29.63
CA VAL A 674 9.41 -0.88 30.66
C VAL A 674 9.95 0.49 30.23
N CYS A 675 9.73 0.88 28.97
CA CYS A 675 10.06 2.20 28.44
C CYS A 675 9.04 3.28 28.86
N ASN A 676 8.73 3.37 30.16
CA ASN A 676 7.65 4.19 30.69
C ASN A 676 8.14 5.27 31.68
N GLY A 677 7.31 6.31 31.86
CA GLY A 677 7.55 7.39 32.83
C GLY A 677 8.52 8.48 32.38
N ALA A 678 8.56 9.57 33.16
CA ALA A 678 9.22 10.84 32.80
C ALA A 678 10.75 10.78 32.65
N THR A 679 11.41 9.73 33.14
CA THR A 679 12.86 9.54 33.06
C THR A 679 13.27 8.48 32.04
N SER A 680 12.33 7.88 31.30
CA SER A 680 12.64 6.86 30.29
C SER A 680 13.26 7.46 29.03
N SER A 681 13.99 6.63 28.29
CA SER A 681 14.52 6.99 26.97
C SER A 681 13.40 7.25 25.95
N CYS A 682 12.28 6.52 26.03
CA CYS A 682 11.10 6.79 25.19
C CYS A 682 10.50 8.16 25.48
N ASN A 683 10.39 8.54 26.76
CA ASN A 683 9.93 9.88 27.14
C ASN A 683 10.88 10.97 26.62
N ALA A 684 12.20 10.76 26.67
CA ALA A 684 13.17 11.71 26.10
C ALA A 684 13.03 11.87 24.57
N ALA A 685 12.63 10.82 23.86
CA ALA A 685 12.30 10.85 22.42
C ALA A 685 10.86 11.34 22.12
N GLY A 686 10.07 11.61 23.15
CA GLY A 686 8.72 12.14 23.04
C GLY A 686 7.61 11.08 22.90
N TYR A 687 7.89 9.83 23.28
CA TYR A 687 6.94 8.72 23.26
C TYR A 687 6.47 8.37 24.68
N ALA A 688 5.16 8.19 24.83
CA ALA A 688 4.49 7.75 26.05
C ALA A 688 4.02 6.30 25.90
N MET A 689 4.95 5.37 26.10
CA MET A 689 4.71 3.92 26.01
C MET A 689 4.41 3.36 27.40
N GLU A 690 3.14 3.37 27.82
CA GLU A 690 2.69 2.95 29.15
C GLU A 690 2.04 1.55 29.17
N THR A 691 1.72 0.99 28.01
CA THR A 691 1.06 -0.32 27.87
C THR A 691 2.06 -1.45 27.66
N GLN A 692 1.72 -2.64 28.16
CA GLN A 692 2.54 -3.87 28.10
C GLN A 692 1.71 -5.13 27.78
N CYS A 693 0.38 -5.04 27.78
CA CYS A 693 -0.46 -6.21 27.55
C CYS A 693 -0.69 -6.48 26.06
N HIS A 694 -0.46 -7.72 25.64
CA HIS A 694 -0.65 -8.17 24.26
C HIS A 694 -1.91 -9.04 24.08
N THR A 695 -2.40 -9.09 22.85
CA THR A 695 -3.37 -10.10 22.39
C THR A 695 -2.65 -11.40 22.00
N GLY A 696 -3.39 -12.49 21.71
CA GLY A 696 -2.78 -13.73 21.22
C GLY A 696 -1.67 -14.35 22.10
N LYS A 697 -0.61 -14.84 21.44
CA LYS A 697 0.56 -15.51 22.05
C LYS A 697 1.79 -14.62 22.04
N GLN A 698 2.67 -14.80 23.03
CA GLN A 698 3.97 -14.12 23.11
C GLN A 698 5.08 -15.14 22.86
N CYS A 699 5.98 -14.84 21.92
CA CYS A 699 7.15 -15.64 21.57
C CYS A 699 8.40 -14.80 21.89
N VAL A 700 8.96 -14.96 23.09
CA VAL A 700 9.99 -14.05 23.61
C VAL A 700 11.36 -14.72 23.64
N TYR A 701 12.36 -14.10 23.01
CA TYR A 701 13.76 -14.50 23.12
C TYR A 701 14.38 -13.92 24.40
N ASP A 702 14.92 -14.78 25.27
CA ASP A 702 15.55 -14.33 26.52
C ASP A 702 17.02 -13.93 26.32
N VAL A 703 17.26 -12.86 25.55
CA VAL A 703 18.61 -12.36 25.27
C VAL A 703 19.33 -11.82 26.51
N VAL A 704 18.59 -11.39 27.54
CA VAL A 704 19.17 -10.96 28.82
C VAL A 704 19.73 -12.16 29.57
N GLY A 705 18.92 -13.22 29.74
CA GLY A 705 19.32 -14.45 30.44
C GLY A 705 20.35 -15.27 29.66
N ASP A 706 20.09 -15.52 28.37
CA ASP A 706 20.90 -16.43 27.55
C ASP A 706 22.21 -15.80 27.07
N LYS A 707 22.20 -14.49 26.77
CA LYS A 707 23.30 -13.79 26.11
C LYS A 707 23.85 -12.59 26.89
N GLY A 708 23.31 -12.29 28.07
CA GLY A 708 23.79 -11.21 28.93
C GLY A 708 23.56 -9.81 28.36
N TRP A 709 22.57 -9.63 27.47
CA TRP A 709 22.26 -8.32 26.92
C TRP A 709 21.72 -7.37 28.00
N SER A 710 22.10 -6.10 27.93
CA SER A 710 21.47 -5.05 28.72
C SER A 710 20.22 -4.54 28.02
N VAL A 711 19.17 -4.23 28.79
CA VAL A 711 17.97 -3.56 28.27
C VAL A 711 18.36 -2.23 27.60
N ASN A 712 18.07 -2.10 26.31
CA ASN A 712 18.48 -0.95 25.52
C ASN A 712 17.51 -0.73 24.35
N LEU A 713 17.19 0.53 24.09
CA LEU A 713 16.30 0.92 22.99
C LEU A 713 16.85 0.56 21.59
N LEU A 714 18.16 0.34 21.47
CA LEU A 714 18.77 -0.20 20.23
C LEU A 714 18.37 -1.65 19.93
N ASN A 715 17.97 -2.42 20.96
CA ASN A 715 17.53 -3.80 20.80
C ASN A 715 16.10 -3.92 20.27
N HIS A 716 15.35 -2.80 20.23
CA HIS A 716 14.03 -2.72 19.62
C HIS A 716 14.07 -2.84 18.09
N ARG A 717 15.21 -2.52 17.46
CA ARG A 717 15.28 -2.34 16.00
C ARG A 717 15.09 -3.66 15.27
N ILE A 718 14.31 -3.64 14.20
CA ILE A 718 14.01 -4.84 13.42
C ILE A 718 15.25 -5.53 12.86
N HIS A 719 16.31 -4.79 12.48
CA HIS A 719 17.57 -5.41 12.06
C HIS A 719 18.30 -6.10 13.20
N THR A 720 18.27 -5.56 14.42
CA THR A 720 18.83 -6.25 15.60
C THR A 720 18.10 -7.57 15.84
N VAL A 721 16.77 -7.56 15.71
CA VAL A 721 15.93 -8.77 15.85
C VAL A 721 16.28 -9.82 14.80
N ILE A 722 16.44 -9.41 13.53
CA ILE A 722 16.80 -10.33 12.45
C ILE A 722 18.26 -10.81 12.60
N ASP A 723 19.21 -9.88 12.60
CA ASP A 723 20.64 -10.16 12.45
C ASP A 723 21.30 -10.73 13.72
N ASP A 724 20.92 -10.21 14.88
CA ASP A 724 21.61 -10.48 16.14
C ASP A 724 20.81 -11.38 17.09
N ILE A 725 19.51 -11.57 16.84
CA ILE A 725 18.63 -12.46 17.61
C ILE A 725 18.23 -13.69 16.79
N ILE A 726 17.26 -13.59 15.87
CA ILE A 726 16.71 -14.76 15.16
C ILE A 726 17.81 -15.52 14.39
N MET A 727 18.74 -14.80 13.74
CA MET A 727 19.86 -15.42 13.04
C MET A 727 20.96 -15.99 13.97
N LYS A 728 20.93 -15.69 15.27
CA LYS A 728 21.90 -16.19 16.26
C LYS A 728 21.33 -17.26 17.19
N TYR A 729 20.03 -17.47 17.23
CA TYR A 729 19.40 -18.59 17.93
C TYR A 729 19.23 -19.77 16.97
N ASN A 730 19.35 -21.00 17.49
CA ASN A 730 19.15 -22.21 16.69
C ASN A 730 17.67 -22.51 16.50
N ASP A 731 16.88 -22.36 17.57
CA ASP A 731 15.45 -22.62 17.60
C ASP A 731 14.66 -21.29 17.71
N THR A 732 13.40 -21.31 17.27
CA THR A 732 12.50 -20.16 17.47
C THR A 732 12.06 -20.05 18.92
N ALA A 733 11.74 -18.84 19.37
CA ALA A 733 11.26 -18.62 20.74
C ALA A 733 9.93 -19.36 20.99
N PRO A 734 9.77 -20.02 22.15
CA PRO A 734 8.53 -20.71 22.48
C PRO A 734 7.37 -19.72 22.61
N CYS A 735 6.30 -19.96 21.86
CA CYS A 735 5.10 -19.10 21.88
C CYS A 735 4.11 -19.56 22.95
N VAL A 736 3.94 -18.77 24.01
CA VAL A 736 3.05 -19.04 25.14
C VAL A 736 1.85 -18.10 25.19
N GLU A 737 0.77 -18.51 25.83
CA GLU A 737 -0.37 -17.60 26.07
C GLU A 737 0.02 -16.52 27.07
N ALA A 738 -0.31 -15.27 26.75
CA ALA A 738 -0.07 -14.14 27.66
C ALA A 738 -0.87 -14.31 28.95
N LEU A 739 -0.20 -14.15 30.10
CA LEU A 739 -0.83 -14.16 31.41
C LEU A 739 -1.87 -13.03 31.54
N PRO A 740 -2.85 -13.14 32.47
CA PRO A 740 -3.77 -12.05 32.75
C PRO A 740 -3.02 -10.75 33.04
N CYS A 741 -3.22 -9.76 32.18
CA CYS A 741 -2.49 -8.51 32.19
C CYS A 741 -3.48 -7.34 32.25
N ARG A 742 -3.12 -6.30 33.02
CA ARG A 742 -3.89 -5.06 33.15
C ARG A 742 -2.95 -3.87 33.02
N ASP A 743 -3.12 -3.10 31.95
CA ASP A 743 -2.47 -1.81 31.76
C ASP A 743 -3.13 -0.73 32.61
N CYS A 744 -2.40 0.37 32.84
CA CYS A 744 -2.94 1.63 33.36
C CYS A 744 -3.68 1.51 34.69
N PHE A 745 -3.25 0.60 35.58
CA PHE A 745 -3.91 0.34 36.86
C PHE A 745 -4.10 1.58 37.74
N ASN A 746 -3.20 2.57 37.64
CA ASN A 746 -3.27 3.80 38.43
C ASN A 746 -4.30 4.82 37.91
N TRP A 747 -4.79 4.65 36.68
CA TRP A 747 -5.75 5.57 36.05
C TRP A 747 -7.19 5.17 36.38
N LYS A 748 -8.01 6.18 36.67
CA LYS A 748 -9.48 6.09 36.78
C LYS A 748 -10.10 6.52 35.45
N TYR A 749 -10.97 5.69 34.90
CA TYR A 749 -11.70 6.00 33.68
C TYR A 749 -13.14 6.40 34.01
N VAL A 750 -13.57 7.58 33.56
CA VAL A 750 -14.91 8.14 33.80
C VAL A 750 -15.71 8.23 32.50
N THR A 751 -17.04 8.16 32.64
CA THR A 751 -18.01 8.28 31.54
C THR A 751 -19.02 9.37 31.90
N HIS A 752 -19.12 10.43 31.08
CA HIS A 752 -20.02 11.57 31.37
C HIS A 752 -21.40 11.35 30.76
N ASP A 753 -22.17 10.45 31.35
CA ASP A 753 -23.57 10.23 30.97
C ASP A 753 -24.39 9.90 32.22
N ASP A 754 -25.56 10.52 32.35
CA ASP A 754 -26.39 10.53 33.57
C ASP A 754 -27.00 9.16 33.98
N PHE A 755 -26.68 8.07 33.26
CA PHE A 755 -27.37 6.78 33.36
C PHE A 755 -26.48 5.58 33.73
N GLU A 756 -25.16 5.75 33.85
CA GLU A 756 -24.23 4.67 34.25
C GLU A 756 -23.22 5.18 35.28
N GLY A 757 -22.77 4.32 36.21
CA GLY A 757 -21.85 4.71 37.27
C GLY A 757 -20.39 4.59 36.85
N ASP A 758 -19.56 5.56 37.23
CA ASP A 758 -18.10 5.55 37.08
C ASP A 758 -17.45 4.23 37.55
N GLU A 759 -16.25 3.92 37.05
CA GLU A 759 -15.40 2.90 37.68
C GLU A 759 -15.29 3.15 39.20
N PRO A 760 -15.51 2.12 40.03
CA PRO A 760 -15.45 2.27 41.49
C PRO A 760 -14.05 2.69 41.93
N GLU A 761 -13.95 3.55 42.96
CA GLU A 761 -12.66 3.96 43.51
C GLU A 761 -11.88 2.73 43.97
N LEU A 762 -10.72 2.48 43.35
CA LEU A 762 -9.81 1.45 43.81
C LEU A 762 -9.27 1.84 45.20
N PRO A 763 -9.17 0.88 46.15
CA PRO A 763 -8.60 1.17 47.45
C PRO A 763 -7.14 1.62 47.30
N ASN A 764 -6.85 2.85 47.74
CA ASN A 764 -5.51 3.41 47.66
C ASN A 764 -4.54 2.61 48.56
N PRO A 765 -3.53 1.92 48.00
CA PRO A 765 -2.61 1.08 48.77
C PRO A 765 -1.73 1.88 49.74
N LEU A 766 -1.68 3.21 49.62
CA LEU A 766 -0.91 4.12 50.49
C LEU A 766 -1.72 4.75 51.62
N LYS A 767 -3.04 4.49 51.70
CA LYS A 767 -3.87 5.01 52.80
C LYS A 767 -3.83 4.00 53.95
N SER A 768 -2.96 4.26 54.94
CA SER A 768 -2.89 3.42 56.15
C SER A 768 -4.28 3.33 56.79
N LEU A 769 -4.75 2.12 57.06
CA LEU A 769 -5.93 1.87 57.90
C LEU A 769 -5.66 2.41 59.32
N LYS A 770 -5.98 3.70 59.54
CA LYS A 770 -6.18 4.24 60.88
C LYS A 770 -7.67 4.32 61.14
N LEU A 771 -8.16 3.27 61.79
CA LEU A 771 -9.18 3.27 62.84
C LEU A 771 -10.30 4.32 62.68
N PHE A 772 -11.40 3.93 62.02
CA PHE A 772 -12.73 4.42 62.41
C PHE A 772 -13.31 3.50 63.49
N LEU A 773 -12.76 3.62 64.70
CA LEU A 773 -13.50 3.30 65.92
C LEU A 773 -14.04 4.62 66.43
N THR A 774 -15.26 5.00 66.02
CA THR A 774 -16.22 5.74 66.85
C THR A 774 -17.53 6.03 66.10
N ARG A 775 -18.64 5.70 66.76
CA ARG A 775 -20.02 6.19 66.58
C ARG A 775 -20.75 5.68 65.32
N THR A 776 -21.95 5.13 65.38
CA THR A 776 -22.93 5.06 66.46
C THR A 776 -23.97 3.99 66.11
N SER A 777 -24.28 3.18 67.12
CA SER A 777 -25.53 2.43 67.22
C SER A 777 -26.70 3.41 67.08
N THR A 778 -27.47 3.31 65.99
CA THR A 778 -28.92 3.62 65.84
C THR A 778 -29.26 3.70 64.36
N ALA A 779 -29.32 2.57 63.65
CA ALA A 779 -29.94 2.47 62.31
C ALA A 779 -30.18 1.01 61.90
N LEU A 780 -30.51 0.13 62.86
CA LEU A 780 -30.82 -1.27 62.58
C LEU A 780 -32.16 -1.64 63.22
N GLN A 781 -33.18 -0.86 62.89
CA GLN A 781 -34.56 -1.15 63.26
C GLN A 781 -35.60 -0.37 62.43
N SER A 782 -35.47 -0.36 61.10
CA SER A 782 -36.61 -0.06 60.20
C SER A 782 -36.20 -0.33 58.76
N GLU A 783 -36.37 -1.56 58.27
CA GLU A 783 -36.64 -1.85 56.84
C GLU A 783 -36.79 -3.37 56.63
N LEU A 784 -37.73 -3.96 57.37
CA LEU A 784 -38.21 -5.32 57.07
C LEU A 784 -39.71 -5.41 57.37
N THR A 785 -40.51 -4.52 56.76
CA THR A 785 -41.97 -4.70 56.64
C THR A 785 -42.55 -3.68 55.65
N GLN A 786 -43.49 -4.15 54.82
CA GLN A 786 -44.32 -3.43 53.83
C GLN A 786 -43.60 -3.09 52.52
N CYS A 787 -44.12 -3.38 51.32
CA CYS A 787 -45.39 -3.96 50.86
C CYS A 787 -45.15 -4.27 49.38
N LYS A 788 -45.34 -5.48 48.84
CA LYS A 788 -46.64 -5.96 48.35
C LYS A 788 -47.71 -4.85 48.32
N GLN A 789 -47.74 -4.04 47.27
CA GLN A 789 -48.95 -3.58 46.57
C GLN A 789 -48.59 -2.48 45.57
N SER A 790 -48.52 -2.84 44.30
CA SER A 790 -48.81 -1.91 43.21
C SER A 790 -49.38 -2.72 42.04
N ILE A 791 -50.62 -3.17 42.21
CA ILE A 791 -51.48 -3.56 41.10
C ILE A 791 -52.72 -2.67 41.17
N LEU A 792 -52.87 -1.90 40.07
CA LEU A 792 -54.01 -1.15 39.58
C LEU A 792 -54.31 0.26 40.12
N SER A 793 -54.13 1.23 39.22
CA SER A 793 -55.06 2.34 39.01
C SER A 793 -55.54 2.34 37.54
N SER A 794 -56.88 2.40 37.37
CA SER A 794 -57.70 2.77 36.17
C SER A 794 -57.63 1.84 34.96
N SER A 795 -58.72 1.37 34.32
CA SER A 795 -60.14 1.78 34.18
C SER A 795 -60.95 0.50 33.81
N THR A 796 -62.24 0.27 34.10
CA THR A 796 -63.50 0.95 33.71
C THR A 796 -64.70 0.35 34.46
N ASN A 797 -65.81 1.11 34.48
CA ASN A 797 -67.10 0.90 35.16
C ASN A 797 -67.94 -0.35 34.77
N LYS A 798 -68.74 -0.82 35.77
CA LYS A 798 -70.10 -1.45 35.73
C LYS A 798 -70.24 -2.81 35.01
N ASP A 799 -70.98 -3.82 35.46
CA ASP A 799 -72.21 -3.93 36.27
C ASP A 799 -72.33 -5.34 36.94
N ASN A 800 -73.28 -5.44 37.89
CA ASN A 800 -73.73 -6.63 38.64
C ASN A 800 -74.09 -7.87 37.78
N ASN A 801 -73.77 -9.10 38.21
CA ASN A 801 -74.72 -10.07 38.83
C ASN A 801 -74.12 -11.47 39.10
N ARG A 802 -74.67 -12.07 40.17
CA ARG A 802 -74.77 -13.45 40.67
C ARG A 802 -74.26 -14.68 39.88
N ASP A 803 -73.77 -15.62 40.72
CA ASP A 803 -73.94 -17.08 40.76
C ASP A 803 -72.96 -18.06 40.07
N LYS A 804 -72.36 -18.89 40.97
CA LYS A 804 -72.21 -20.37 40.94
C LYS A 804 -71.07 -21.07 40.14
N VAL A 805 -70.31 -21.86 40.94
CA VAL A 805 -70.06 -23.32 40.79
C VAL A 805 -68.77 -23.79 40.07
N THR A 806 -67.83 -24.25 40.93
CA THR A 806 -67.16 -25.57 40.92
C THR A 806 -65.79 -25.79 40.25
N THR A 807 -64.94 -26.34 41.11
CA THR A 807 -63.62 -27.00 40.99
C THR A 807 -63.42 -28.01 39.86
N SER A 808 -62.18 -28.09 39.35
CA SER A 808 -61.46 -29.37 39.24
C SER A 808 -59.95 -29.18 39.31
N VAL A 809 -59.30 -30.09 40.05
CA VAL A 809 -57.86 -30.23 40.29
C VAL A 809 -57.34 -31.37 39.43
N LEU A 810 -56.12 -31.26 38.89
CA LEU A 810 -55.35 -32.42 38.42
C LEU A 810 -53.89 -32.30 38.88
N ARG A 811 -53.45 -33.36 39.57
CA ARG A 811 -52.09 -33.66 40.06
C ARG A 811 -51.27 -34.30 38.94
N THR A 812 -49.95 -34.14 39.00
CA THR A 812 -49.00 -35.05 38.34
C THR A 812 -47.86 -35.44 39.27
N THR A 813 -47.46 -36.70 39.14
CA THR A 813 -46.66 -37.52 40.05
C THR A 813 -45.16 -37.54 39.73
N SER A 814 -44.40 -37.88 40.77
CA SER A 814 -42.95 -38.10 40.89
C SER A 814 -42.40 -39.35 40.19
N SER A 815 -41.11 -39.33 39.85
CA SER A 815 -40.27 -40.52 39.73
C SER A 815 -38.84 -40.25 40.25
N THR A 816 -38.38 -41.15 41.11
CA THR A 816 -37.09 -41.26 41.80
C THR A 816 -36.05 -42.02 40.98
N LEU A 817 -34.76 -41.72 41.16
CA LEU A 817 -33.63 -42.63 40.89
C LEU A 817 -32.49 -42.37 41.89
N SER A 818 -31.84 -43.47 42.29
CA SER A 818 -31.06 -43.68 43.51
C SER A 818 -29.53 -43.58 43.35
N VAL A 819 -28.87 -43.37 44.49
CA VAL A 819 -27.45 -43.07 44.76
C VAL A 819 -26.55 -44.31 44.83
N SER A 820 -25.25 -44.14 44.53
CA SER A 820 -24.14 -44.93 45.11
C SER A 820 -22.99 -44.01 45.59
N LYS A 821 -22.54 -44.23 46.84
CA LYS A 821 -21.57 -43.44 47.65
C LYS A 821 -20.11 -43.85 47.42
N THR A 822 -19.17 -42.90 47.54
CA THR A 822 -17.87 -43.13 48.23
C THR A 822 -17.29 -41.85 48.87
N THR A 823 -17.12 -41.92 50.20
CA THR A 823 -16.17 -41.24 51.12
C THR A 823 -15.66 -39.81 50.88
N SER A 824 -16.07 -38.89 51.76
CA SER A 824 -15.49 -37.57 52.00
C SER A 824 -14.43 -37.61 53.12
N ALA A 825 -13.21 -37.17 52.83
CA ALA A 825 -12.21 -36.74 53.82
C ALA A 825 -12.16 -35.20 53.83
N SER A 826 -12.03 -34.64 55.03
CA SER A 826 -12.11 -33.22 55.37
C SER A 826 -10.98 -32.35 54.81
N THR A 827 -11.31 -31.20 54.22
CA THR A 827 -10.37 -30.14 53.82
C THR A 827 -10.39 -28.99 54.85
N PRO A 828 -9.24 -28.42 55.27
CA PRO A 828 -9.19 -27.27 56.17
C PRO A 828 -9.50 -25.96 55.43
N THR A 829 -10.10 -25.01 56.16
CA THR A 829 -10.71 -23.76 55.64
C THR A 829 -9.83 -22.50 55.71
N GLU A 830 -8.50 -22.60 55.82
CA GLU A 830 -7.65 -21.41 55.92
C GLU A 830 -6.58 -21.30 54.83
N LYS A 831 -6.27 -20.06 54.41
CA LYS A 831 -5.28 -19.73 53.37
C LYS A 831 -3.88 -19.65 53.99
N PRO A 832 -2.82 -20.14 53.31
CA PRO A 832 -1.45 -20.10 53.82
C PRO A 832 -0.94 -18.65 53.95
N THR A 833 -0.21 -18.35 55.03
CA THR A 833 0.16 -16.99 55.46
C THR A 833 1.60 -16.59 55.17
N LYS A 834 2.51 -17.55 54.87
CA LYS A 834 3.95 -17.28 54.70
C LYS A 834 4.53 -17.95 53.46
N CYS A 835 5.53 -17.28 52.88
CA CYS A 835 6.25 -17.77 51.71
C CYS A 835 7.50 -18.56 52.10
N LEU A 836 7.63 -19.81 51.60
CA LEU A 836 8.73 -20.71 51.91
C LEU A 836 9.84 -20.72 50.84
N GLU A 837 9.49 -20.48 49.57
CA GLU A 837 10.46 -20.39 48.45
C GLU A 837 10.08 -19.28 47.46
N ARG A 838 11.09 -18.60 46.89
CA ARG A 838 10.88 -17.48 45.94
C ARG A 838 11.52 -17.74 44.59
N THR A 839 10.86 -17.29 43.53
CA THR A 839 11.38 -17.26 42.15
C THR A 839 12.29 -16.06 41.93
N TRP A 840 13.04 -16.08 40.81
CA TRP A 840 13.93 -15.00 40.39
C TRP A 840 13.24 -13.62 40.30
N TYR A 841 11.96 -13.57 39.94
CA TYR A 841 11.15 -12.35 39.89
C TYR A 841 10.59 -11.91 41.27
N GLY A 842 10.94 -12.61 42.36
CA GLY A 842 10.55 -12.29 43.73
C GLY A 842 9.21 -12.87 44.20
N TRP A 843 8.57 -13.73 43.40
CA TRP A 843 7.24 -14.30 43.69
C TRP A 843 7.37 -15.57 44.52
N CYS A 844 6.37 -15.87 45.33
CA CYS A 844 6.39 -17.08 46.15
C CYS A 844 5.98 -18.32 45.34
N SER A 845 6.90 -19.27 45.16
CA SER A 845 6.63 -20.56 44.49
C SER A 845 6.01 -21.60 45.42
N LYS A 846 6.19 -21.47 46.74
CA LYS A 846 5.68 -22.42 47.74
C LYS A 846 5.22 -21.72 49.01
N TRP A 847 3.97 -21.96 49.40
CA TRP A 847 3.30 -21.29 50.54
C TRP A 847 3.14 -22.24 51.73
N GLY A 848 3.25 -21.70 52.96
CA GLY A 848 3.06 -22.40 54.23
C GLY A 848 2.23 -21.58 55.23
N TYR A 849 1.90 -22.17 56.38
CA TYR A 849 1.13 -21.55 57.47
C TYR A 849 2.06 -21.21 58.64
N ASP A 850 1.72 -20.16 59.38
CA ASP A 850 2.41 -19.84 60.63
C ASP A 850 1.71 -20.59 61.77
N ASP A 851 2.29 -21.69 62.22
CA ASP A 851 2.08 -22.20 63.59
C ASP A 851 3.40 -22.81 64.09
N ASP A 852 3.81 -22.30 65.25
CA ASP A 852 4.81 -22.75 66.24
C ASP A 852 6.31 -22.76 65.87
N ASP A 853 7.01 -21.73 66.36
CA ASP A 853 8.43 -21.79 66.74
C ASP A 853 8.60 -22.75 67.96
N ASP A 854 9.82 -23.30 68.07
CA ASP A 854 10.40 -24.14 69.14
C ASP A 854 10.22 -25.67 69.01
N ASP A 855 11.19 -26.32 68.34
CA ASP A 855 12.07 -27.28 69.03
C ASP A 855 13.26 -27.69 68.14
N ASP A 856 14.42 -27.73 68.79
CA ASP A 856 15.77 -27.97 68.31
C ASP A 856 15.93 -29.27 67.47
N ASN A 857 16.78 -29.23 66.45
CA ASN A 857 18.05 -29.98 66.47
C ASN A 857 18.92 -29.68 65.23
N ASP A 858 20.17 -29.40 65.56
CA ASP A 858 21.35 -29.33 64.73
C ASP A 858 21.47 -30.50 63.73
N ASP A 859 21.93 -30.23 62.51
CA ASP A 859 23.25 -30.69 62.08
C ASP A 859 23.56 -30.26 60.63
N ASP A 860 24.48 -29.30 60.57
CA ASP A 860 25.78 -29.44 59.90
C ASP A 860 25.94 -29.06 58.41
N ASN A 861 26.84 -28.08 58.24
CA ASN A 861 27.67 -27.71 57.08
C ASN A 861 26.99 -27.15 55.81
N GLY A 862 27.24 -25.91 55.37
CA GLY A 862 28.29 -24.96 55.71
C GLY A 862 28.74 -24.20 54.46
N VAL A 863 28.75 -22.86 54.59
CA VAL A 863 29.68 -21.89 53.95
C VAL A 863 29.48 -21.63 52.44
N MET A 864 28.88 -20.48 52.04
CA MET A 864 29.54 -19.19 51.69
C MET A 864 30.45 -19.29 50.43
N ILE A 865 30.40 -18.44 49.39
CA ILE A 865 30.47 -16.97 49.34
C ILE A 865 29.89 -16.46 48.01
N LYS A 866 29.32 -15.25 48.09
CA LYS A 866 28.99 -14.23 47.07
C LYS A 866 29.90 -14.12 45.84
N GLY A 867 29.30 -13.63 44.75
CA GLY A 867 29.91 -12.89 43.66
C GLY A 867 28.82 -12.24 42.82
#